data_AF-A0A135T2I7-F1
#
_entry.id   AF-A0A135T2I7-F1
#
_cell.length_a   1.000
_cell.length_b   1.000
_cell.length_c   1.000
_cell.angle_alpha   90.00
_cell.angle_beta   90.00
_cell.angle_gamma   90.00
#
_symmetry.space_group_name_H-M   'P 1'
#
loop_
_entity.id
_entity.type
_entity.pdbx_description
1 polymer ?
#
loop_
_entity_poly.entity_id
_entity_poly.type
_entity_poly.pdbx_seq_one_letter_code
_entity_poly.pdbx_strand_id
1 'polypeptide(L)'
;MGNAEIRSCFDNVEFPKGLETLCSYHVLLFARPILSPARRTSPKPTSEASPIVKTMHFSRLSALVLASKLVSAGKGPFLEQINDSTWVIGNDHWNLTQGSLYATKLFWEGVPGADLVGSAAGHYVGYDGENNLQFTNATIASRGTDYIDVSFSAAAGDFHWVIFDNLTGAYQYFVNRALPDISILRTLWRLAPDVFPNGRTHLKDEGLPDFSLYATATNVQDETWQLVDGSFITKYDWSNAVRDRDFYGIYGPKAGSWYIHPTKEYYNSDHLSQTLTIHRESKTGDAVQLNVVQDTSHFRVGKTVPQPAGKVWGPWLWYLNNGDVADAAQKHKEEVKHVPYTWFKDTAYHSRGGVQGTLVLSDGRPASGAAVFLGDTDTTIRPSIQGKNYYYTTYTNDKGRFSFDNVRTGGYAVYATSNGGKLADVYTNFTAPLTITKDKTLNLGELSWTVPKSKRIFQVGEFDKKANGFKNGGVPYQHGVAAESPANLTFTVGKSQNEDWYFAQSAIGKWTIEFDIASADLAANKTALLSVSLAGYSQSAALDIDVNGQVYGSLSKDSLTSDPALYRSGKVSGEWRFFQYKIDTDILKAGQNTVGFTILEATGHRETLLKSSLLRYSKPLPAEAELVAIEVVAAMLLLRYALNSCDIETRLSNVWTSLPDVVEETEEYAEVYDDDPSVWRAAEDLYLGILDGVEIPFHLSNIPLLRGLTFEERAFKILTGPTTFGKNVEEDTSKQNIEGNVAKLRNVVLMSQHKHINKSLKALKEQLNSQLQQADWARDNPKAEKLMTKAFITLDELRASIGFDPRINQRDMVTSMIDAQKVCPPDMINHAMLAFRGAKFTSWLQSNDSRILFIEGRMKLSSEQEAASPLTMLSCALAQLVARQSERSLPLVYICGQHNGPNDPFSGVSGVLECWSSLIAESLTPREVDLSAINLSFIDGVRAQQLGVL
;
A
#
# COMPACT_ATOMS: atom_id res chain seq x y z
N MET A 1 -32.89 10.55 7.00
CA MET A 1 -33.79 9.38 6.82
C MET A 1 -33.71 8.77 5.41
N GLY A 2 -33.37 9.51 4.34
CA GLY A 2 -33.39 8.98 2.96
C GLY A 2 -32.56 7.72 2.67
N ASN A 3 -31.43 7.50 3.38
CA ASN A 3 -30.53 6.36 3.11
C ASN A 3 -31.17 4.96 3.33
N ALA A 4 -32.32 4.86 4.01
CA ALA A 4 -33.00 3.59 4.24
C ALA A 4 -33.76 3.08 2.99
N GLU A 5 -34.49 3.97 2.29
CA GLU A 5 -35.31 3.57 1.14
C GLU A 5 -34.48 3.36 -0.13
N ILE A 6 -33.40 4.14 -0.32
CA ILE A 6 -32.45 3.94 -1.43
C ILE A 6 -31.79 2.57 -1.32
N ARG A 7 -31.33 2.15 -0.12
CA ARG A 7 -30.77 0.80 0.08
C ARG A 7 -31.78 -0.29 -0.27
N SER A 8 -33.01 -0.21 0.23
CA SER A 8 -34.04 -1.21 -0.07
C SER A 8 -34.38 -1.37 -1.56
N CYS A 9 -34.11 -0.34 -2.39
CA CYS A 9 -34.25 -0.43 -3.85
C CYS A 9 -33.09 -1.16 -4.55
N PHE A 10 -31.88 -1.17 -3.97
CA PHE A 10 -30.72 -1.91 -4.50
C PHE A 10 -30.62 -3.32 -3.90
N ASP A 11 -30.92 -3.49 -2.61
CA ASP A 11 -30.84 -4.77 -1.88
C ASP A 11 -31.79 -5.86 -2.41
N ASN A 12 -32.74 -5.51 -3.28
CA ASN A 12 -33.71 -6.42 -3.91
C ASN A 12 -33.46 -6.67 -5.42
N VAL A 13 -32.33 -6.24 -5.99
CA VAL A 13 -32.01 -6.44 -7.42
C VAL A 13 -31.18 -7.72 -7.62
N GLU A 14 -31.84 -8.88 -7.57
CA GLU A 14 -31.26 -10.10 -8.14
C GLU A 14 -31.24 -10.00 -9.68
N PHE A 15 -30.06 -9.85 -10.26
CA PHE A 15 -29.87 -10.06 -11.70
C PHE A 15 -29.99 -11.56 -12.01
N PRO A 16 -30.92 -12.00 -12.91
CA PRO A 16 -31.07 -13.40 -13.24
C PRO A 16 -29.81 -13.98 -13.89
N LYS A 17 -29.27 -15.06 -13.35
CA LYS A 17 -28.10 -15.75 -13.93
C LYS A 17 -28.44 -16.35 -15.29
N GLY A 18 -27.70 -15.96 -16.33
CA GLY A 18 -27.83 -16.48 -17.69
C GLY A 18 -28.25 -15.47 -18.76
N LEU A 19 -27.69 -14.24 -18.74
CA LEU A 19 -28.06 -13.14 -19.67
C LEU A 19 -26.86 -12.53 -20.43
N GLU A 20 -25.81 -13.31 -20.69
CA GLU A 20 -24.58 -12.83 -21.35
C GLU A 20 -24.70 -12.67 -22.88
N THR A 21 -25.85 -13.01 -23.48
CA THR A 21 -26.09 -12.89 -24.93
C THR A 21 -27.49 -12.35 -25.26
N LEU A 22 -27.73 -11.04 -25.08
CA LEU A 22 -28.80 -10.25 -25.74
C LEU A 22 -28.63 -8.74 -25.48
N CYS A 23 -28.30 -7.96 -26.51
CA CYS A 23 -27.91 -6.54 -26.39
C CYS A 23 -29.10 -5.54 -26.40
N SER A 24 -30.12 -5.72 -25.55
CA SER A 24 -31.34 -4.88 -25.60
C SER A 24 -32.02 -4.59 -24.24
N TYR A 25 -31.26 -4.20 -23.20
CA TYR A 25 -31.84 -3.84 -21.89
C TYR A 25 -31.99 -2.33 -21.70
N HIS A 26 -33.19 -1.93 -21.27
CA HIS A 26 -33.56 -0.55 -20.92
C HIS A 26 -34.06 -0.52 -19.47
N VAL A 27 -33.41 0.28 -18.62
CA VAL A 27 -33.76 0.39 -17.20
C VAL A 27 -34.29 1.79 -16.92
N LEU A 28 -35.52 1.87 -16.41
CA LEU A 28 -36.11 3.08 -15.84
C LEU A 28 -36.35 2.86 -14.35
N LEU A 29 -35.82 3.75 -13.52
CA LEU A 29 -36.09 3.83 -12.09
C LEU A 29 -36.67 5.22 -11.76
N PHE A 30 -37.53 5.29 -10.74
CA PHE A 30 -38.14 6.54 -10.30
C PHE A 30 -37.89 6.74 -8.82
N ALA A 31 -37.26 7.86 -8.46
CA ALA A 31 -37.10 8.27 -7.07
C ALA A 31 -38.10 9.39 -6.73
N ARG A 32 -38.66 9.39 -5.51
CA ARG A 32 -39.48 10.48 -4.97
C ARG A 32 -38.79 11.12 -3.75
N PRO A 33 -38.59 12.44 -3.71
CA PRO A 33 -38.11 13.13 -2.51
C PRO A 33 -39.18 13.17 -1.40
N ILE A 34 -38.77 12.96 -0.15
CA ILE A 34 -39.63 13.14 1.04
C ILE A 34 -39.51 14.60 1.52
N LEU A 35 -40.54 15.41 1.29
CA LEU A 35 -40.67 16.75 1.86
C LEU A 35 -42.08 17.01 2.43
N SER A 36 -42.13 17.73 3.56
CA SER A 36 -43.37 18.11 4.25
C SER A 36 -43.96 19.42 3.68
N PRO A 37 -45.21 19.81 4.02
CA PRO A 37 -46.04 20.54 3.07
C PRO A 37 -45.95 22.08 3.07
N ALA A 38 -46.01 22.60 1.84
CA ALA A 38 -46.63 23.86 1.42
C ALA A 38 -45.88 25.20 1.58
N ARG A 39 -45.75 25.93 0.45
CA ARG A 39 -46.78 26.92 0.04
C ARG A 39 -46.89 27.03 -1.49
N ARG A 40 -48.09 27.39 -1.98
CA ARG A 40 -48.38 27.69 -3.39
C ARG A 40 -48.21 29.19 -3.67
N THR A 41 -47.70 29.53 -4.86
CA THR A 41 -47.96 30.80 -5.57
C THR A 41 -47.96 30.55 -7.08
N SER A 42 -48.96 31.07 -7.79
CA SER A 42 -49.17 30.87 -9.24
C SER A 42 -48.55 31.99 -10.10
N PRO A 43 -48.37 31.80 -11.42
CA PRO A 43 -47.41 32.56 -12.23
C PRO A 43 -47.98 33.78 -12.98
N LYS A 44 -47.10 34.54 -13.63
CA LYS A 44 -47.41 35.45 -14.76
C LYS A 44 -46.33 35.38 -15.88
N PRO A 45 -46.67 35.56 -17.17
CA PRO A 45 -45.74 35.42 -18.30
C PRO A 45 -45.47 36.71 -19.11
N THR A 46 -44.30 36.75 -19.77
CA THR A 46 -43.88 37.57 -20.95
C THR A 46 -42.59 36.87 -21.47
N SER A 47 -42.40 36.48 -22.75
CA SER A 47 -42.24 37.30 -23.98
C SER A 47 -40.99 38.21 -23.93
N GLU A 48 -40.13 38.34 -24.95
CA GLU A 48 -40.20 38.00 -26.39
C GLU A 48 -38.89 37.37 -26.94
N ALA A 49 -38.84 37.09 -28.25
CA ALA A 49 -37.75 36.41 -28.96
C ALA A 49 -36.88 37.34 -29.83
N SER A 50 -35.63 36.94 -30.11
CA SER A 50 -35.03 37.03 -31.46
C SER A 50 -33.70 36.26 -31.59
N PRO A 51 -33.30 35.80 -32.80
CA PRO A 51 -32.12 34.96 -33.02
C PRO A 51 -30.93 35.69 -33.70
N ILE A 52 -29.75 35.08 -33.64
CA ILE A 52 -28.62 35.35 -34.56
C ILE A 52 -28.13 34.01 -35.14
N VAL A 53 -27.69 34.03 -36.40
CA VAL A 53 -27.36 32.86 -37.24
C VAL A 53 -25.95 33.02 -37.82
N LYS A 54 -25.34 31.90 -38.25
CA LYS A 54 -24.10 31.72 -39.07
C LYS A 54 -22.82 31.41 -38.28
N THR A 55 -21.88 30.60 -38.78
CA THR A 55 -21.89 29.57 -39.86
C THR A 55 -20.67 28.64 -39.66
N MET A 56 -20.79 27.33 -39.92
CA MET A 56 -19.65 26.39 -39.99
C MET A 56 -18.85 26.54 -41.29
N HIS A 57 -17.52 26.35 -41.23
CA HIS A 57 -16.68 25.92 -42.35
C HIS A 57 -15.67 24.86 -41.91
N PHE A 58 -15.36 23.92 -42.81
CA PHE A 58 -14.55 22.70 -42.58
C PHE A 58 -13.54 22.53 -43.74
N SER A 59 -12.26 22.29 -43.45
CA SER A 59 -11.24 21.69 -44.35
C SER A 59 -9.82 21.83 -43.77
N ARG A 60 -8.83 20.99 -44.08
CA ARG A 60 -8.80 19.54 -44.41
C ARG A 60 -7.35 19.03 -44.18
N LEU A 61 -7.13 17.72 -44.16
CA LEU A 61 -5.81 17.10 -43.98
C LEU A 61 -4.76 17.54 -45.01
N SER A 62 -3.48 17.44 -44.63
CA SER A 62 -2.35 17.13 -45.52
C SER A 62 -1.32 16.31 -44.74
N ALA A 63 -0.73 15.31 -45.39
CA ALA A 63 0.41 14.54 -44.89
C ALA A 63 1.49 14.52 -45.98
N LEU A 64 2.77 14.49 -45.58
CA LEU A 64 3.90 14.44 -46.51
C LEU A 64 5.03 13.56 -45.96
N VAL A 65 5.80 12.92 -46.85
CA VAL A 65 6.79 11.88 -46.53
C VAL A 65 8.01 12.01 -47.46
N LEU A 66 9.18 11.58 -46.96
CA LEU A 66 10.44 11.30 -47.67
C LEU A 66 11.24 12.47 -48.29
N ALA A 67 12.43 12.69 -47.71
CA ALA A 67 13.68 12.83 -48.47
C ALA A 67 14.85 12.36 -47.59
N SER A 68 15.82 11.64 -48.15
CA SER A 68 16.95 11.05 -47.42
C SER A 68 18.24 11.86 -47.53
N LYS A 69 19.10 11.77 -46.50
CA LYS A 69 20.53 12.06 -46.55
C LYS A 69 21.29 10.94 -45.86
N LEU A 70 22.40 10.52 -46.46
CA LEU A 70 23.30 9.50 -45.92
C LEU A 70 24.63 10.16 -45.51
N VAL A 71 25.33 9.52 -44.57
CA VAL A 71 26.62 9.93 -43.99
C VAL A 71 26.57 11.23 -43.17
N SER A 72 26.20 11.09 -41.90
CA SER A 72 27.08 11.53 -40.82
C SER A 72 27.57 10.27 -40.12
N ALA A 73 28.88 10.06 -40.01
CA ALA A 73 29.40 9.06 -39.09
C ALA A 73 29.43 9.69 -37.69
N GLY A 74 28.91 8.96 -36.69
CA GLY A 74 28.69 9.46 -35.34
C GLY A 74 27.32 10.11 -35.14
N LYS A 75 26.43 9.37 -34.48
CA LYS A 75 25.33 9.88 -33.67
C LYS A 75 25.34 9.15 -32.33
N GLY A 76 26.30 9.54 -31.50
CA GLY A 76 26.29 9.29 -30.06
C GLY A 76 24.98 9.74 -29.39
N PRO A 77 24.82 9.42 -28.10
CA PRO A 77 23.53 9.16 -27.51
C PRO A 77 22.64 10.41 -27.43
N PHE A 78 21.35 10.20 -27.67
CA PHE A 78 20.42 11.27 -28.02
C PHE A 78 19.05 11.16 -27.31
N LEU A 79 18.37 12.31 -27.27
CA LEU A 79 16.95 12.47 -26.98
C LEU A 79 16.37 13.35 -28.09
N GLU A 80 15.31 12.88 -28.75
CA GLU A 80 14.54 13.63 -29.74
C GLU A 80 13.07 13.68 -29.30
N GLN A 81 12.47 14.86 -29.24
CA GLN A 81 11.05 15.03 -28.92
C GLN A 81 10.23 15.08 -30.21
N ILE A 82 9.27 14.17 -30.34
CA ILE A 82 8.40 14.05 -31.52
C ILE A 82 7.12 14.89 -31.34
N ASN A 83 6.60 14.95 -30.12
CA ASN A 83 5.48 15.80 -29.69
C ASN A 83 5.47 15.91 -28.15
N ASP A 84 4.47 16.59 -27.59
CA ASP A 84 4.31 16.86 -26.15
C ASP A 84 4.25 15.60 -25.26
N SER A 85 4.03 14.41 -25.83
CA SER A 85 3.87 13.14 -25.11
C SER A 85 4.64 11.97 -25.73
N THR A 86 5.56 12.22 -26.67
CA THR A 86 6.32 11.18 -27.39
C THR A 86 7.76 11.61 -27.64
N TRP A 87 8.70 10.76 -27.25
CA TRP A 87 10.14 10.96 -27.38
C TRP A 87 10.82 9.73 -27.97
N VAL A 88 11.96 9.91 -28.63
CA VAL A 88 12.86 8.83 -29.04
C VAL A 88 14.20 9.02 -28.34
N ILE A 89 14.70 7.96 -27.73
CA ILE A 89 16.02 7.92 -27.07
C ILE A 89 16.86 6.80 -27.67
N GLY A 90 18.18 6.91 -27.61
CA GLY A 90 19.07 5.85 -28.11
C GLY A 90 20.51 6.30 -28.32
N ASN A 91 21.25 5.48 -29.05
CA ASN A 91 22.60 5.73 -29.57
C ASN A 91 22.71 5.14 -31.00
N ASP A 92 23.93 5.00 -31.54
CA ASP A 92 24.16 4.40 -32.86
C ASP A 92 23.75 2.90 -32.93
N HIS A 93 23.64 2.18 -31.80
CA HIS A 93 23.33 0.74 -31.73
C HIS A 93 21.84 0.41 -31.51
N TRP A 94 21.11 1.22 -30.73
CA TRP A 94 19.70 0.98 -30.40
C TRP A 94 18.91 2.28 -30.22
N ASN A 95 17.59 2.22 -30.42
CA ASN A 95 16.68 3.31 -30.06
C ASN A 95 15.31 2.81 -29.62
N LEU A 96 14.64 3.62 -28.80
CA LEU A 96 13.38 3.34 -28.15
C LEU A 96 12.42 4.54 -28.31
N THR A 97 11.19 4.28 -28.76
CA THR A 97 10.11 5.29 -28.73
C THR A 97 9.36 5.20 -27.39
N GLN A 98 9.53 6.20 -26.53
CA GLN A 98 8.83 6.35 -25.25
C GLN A 98 7.63 7.29 -25.42
N GLY A 99 6.42 6.80 -25.17
CA GLY A 99 5.22 7.62 -25.01
C GLY A 99 5.04 8.11 -23.56
N SER A 100 3.91 8.73 -23.24
CA SER A 100 3.60 9.20 -21.88
C SER A 100 3.45 8.09 -20.83
N LEU A 101 3.26 6.83 -21.21
CA LEU A 101 3.14 5.68 -20.29
C LEU A 101 4.07 4.54 -20.73
N TYR A 102 3.86 4.06 -21.96
CA TYR A 102 4.55 2.90 -22.53
C TYR A 102 5.62 3.32 -23.54
N ALA A 103 6.74 2.61 -23.54
CA ALA A 103 7.73 2.67 -24.59
C ALA A 103 7.51 1.52 -25.58
N THR A 104 6.87 1.84 -26.70
CA THR A 104 6.12 0.88 -27.53
C THR A 104 6.87 0.39 -28.77
N LYS A 105 8.10 0.88 -29.01
CA LYS A 105 8.94 0.44 -30.13
C LYS A 105 10.39 0.37 -29.72
N LEU A 106 11.05 -0.76 -29.94
CA LEU A 106 12.48 -0.95 -29.64
C LEU A 106 13.21 -1.50 -30.87
N PHE A 107 14.16 -0.74 -31.38
CA PHE A 107 15.03 -1.16 -32.48
C PHE A 107 16.46 -1.35 -31.98
N TRP A 108 17.11 -2.43 -32.38
CA TRP A 108 18.51 -2.72 -32.06
C TRP A 108 19.23 -3.34 -33.27
N GLU A 109 20.47 -2.92 -33.50
CA GLU A 109 21.27 -3.30 -34.67
C GLU A 109 21.48 -4.81 -34.86
N GLY A 110 21.43 -5.60 -33.78
CA GLY A 110 21.60 -7.06 -33.85
C GLY A 110 20.39 -7.80 -34.45
N VAL A 111 19.24 -7.13 -34.56
CA VAL A 111 18.08 -7.63 -35.33
C VAL A 111 17.60 -6.53 -36.30
N PRO A 112 18.33 -6.26 -37.41
CA PRO A 112 18.08 -5.12 -38.27
C PRO A 112 16.63 -5.02 -38.78
N GLY A 113 15.98 -3.88 -38.51
CA GLY A 113 14.63 -3.59 -38.98
C GLY A 113 13.49 -4.29 -38.24
N ALA A 114 13.78 -5.11 -37.23
CA ALA A 114 12.75 -5.66 -36.35
C ALA A 114 12.44 -4.69 -35.19
N ASP A 115 11.16 -4.54 -34.88
CA ASP A 115 10.71 -3.94 -33.63
C ASP A 115 10.62 -5.06 -32.58
N LEU A 116 11.45 -4.98 -31.54
CA LEU A 116 11.55 -5.99 -30.48
C LEU A 116 10.35 -5.95 -29.51
N VAL A 117 9.56 -4.86 -29.51
CA VAL A 117 8.25 -4.83 -28.84
C VAL A 117 7.19 -5.49 -29.72
N GLY A 118 7.15 -5.13 -31.01
CA GLY A 118 6.20 -5.70 -31.97
C GLY A 118 4.75 -5.35 -31.61
N SER A 119 3.96 -6.36 -31.20
CA SER A 119 2.58 -6.19 -30.71
C SER A 119 2.44 -6.23 -29.19
N ALA A 120 3.55 -6.38 -28.45
CA ALA A 120 3.55 -6.39 -26.99
C ALA A 120 3.36 -4.98 -26.41
N ALA A 121 3.09 -4.87 -25.11
CA ALA A 121 2.84 -3.57 -24.47
C ALA A 121 4.08 -2.67 -24.29
N GLY A 122 5.30 -3.20 -24.46
CA GLY A 122 6.55 -2.44 -24.36
C GLY A 122 7.07 -2.24 -22.93
N HIS A 123 7.91 -1.22 -22.73
CA HIS A 123 8.46 -0.87 -21.40
C HIS A 123 7.56 0.09 -20.63
N TYR A 124 7.45 -0.07 -19.31
CA TYR A 124 6.85 0.92 -18.43
C TYR A 124 7.34 0.82 -16.97
N VAL A 125 7.02 1.84 -16.18
CA VAL A 125 7.31 1.94 -14.74
C VAL A 125 6.00 2.13 -13.99
N GLY A 126 5.84 1.50 -12.82
CA GLY A 126 4.64 1.66 -12.00
C GLY A 126 4.77 1.10 -10.59
N TYR A 127 3.80 1.43 -9.74
CA TYR A 127 3.75 1.03 -8.33
C TYR A 127 2.38 0.41 -7.95
N ASP A 128 2.40 -0.46 -6.94
CA ASP A 128 1.21 -1.14 -6.36
C ASP A 128 0.14 -1.59 -7.37
N GLY A 129 0.57 -2.30 -8.42
CA GLY A 129 -0.31 -2.79 -9.47
C GLY A 129 -0.27 -1.93 -10.72
N GLU A 130 -1.41 -1.33 -11.08
CA GLU A 130 -1.65 -0.69 -12.38
C GLU A 130 -1.37 0.83 -12.39
N ASN A 131 -0.84 1.39 -11.28
CA ASN A 131 -0.42 2.80 -11.20
C ASN A 131 0.88 3.03 -11.98
N ASN A 132 0.76 3.04 -13.31
CA ASN A 132 1.87 3.33 -14.22
C ASN A 132 2.21 4.83 -14.18
N LEU A 133 3.50 5.15 -14.22
CA LEU A 133 3.96 6.53 -14.17
C LEU A 133 3.66 7.25 -15.49
N GLN A 134 2.80 8.27 -15.44
CA GLN A 134 2.58 9.16 -16.57
C GLN A 134 3.70 10.19 -16.66
N PHE A 135 4.56 10.05 -17.66
CA PHE A 135 5.61 11.01 -17.99
C PHE A 135 5.01 12.23 -18.72
N THR A 136 5.34 13.42 -18.23
CA THR A 136 4.88 14.71 -18.77
C THR A 136 6.00 15.52 -19.43
N ASN A 137 7.26 15.10 -19.27
CA ASN A 137 8.43 15.75 -19.83
C ASN A 137 9.59 14.74 -19.96
N ALA A 138 10.51 14.99 -20.90
CA ALA A 138 11.79 14.30 -21.00
C ALA A 138 12.92 15.30 -21.22
N THR A 139 14.01 15.18 -20.47
CA THR A 139 15.15 16.11 -20.53
C THR A 139 16.47 15.37 -20.41
N ILE A 140 17.57 15.98 -20.86
CA ILE A 140 18.92 15.49 -20.58
C ILE A 140 19.39 16.12 -19.28
N ALA A 141 19.35 15.36 -18.19
CA ALA A 141 19.66 15.83 -16.84
C ALA A 141 21.17 15.93 -16.58
N SER A 142 21.98 15.10 -17.25
CA SER A 142 23.44 15.27 -17.29
C SER A 142 24.06 14.76 -18.59
N ARG A 143 25.31 15.16 -18.86
CA ARG A 143 26.12 14.71 -19.99
C ARG A 143 27.53 14.36 -19.52
N GLY A 144 28.03 13.22 -19.98
CA GLY A 144 29.42 12.80 -19.81
C GLY A 144 30.30 13.22 -21.00
N THR A 145 31.40 12.50 -21.17
CA THR A 145 32.23 12.58 -22.40
C THR A 145 31.69 11.64 -23.50
N ASP A 146 31.06 10.56 -23.07
CA ASP A 146 30.69 9.35 -23.80
C ASP A 146 29.28 8.83 -23.40
N TYR A 147 28.48 9.68 -22.75
CA TYR A 147 27.10 9.36 -22.34
C TYR A 147 26.20 10.59 -22.19
N ILE A 148 24.88 10.35 -22.21
CA ILE A 148 23.87 11.27 -21.67
C ILE A 148 23.00 10.55 -20.63
N ASP A 149 22.47 11.32 -19.69
CA ASP A 149 21.43 10.88 -18.75
C ASP A 149 20.10 11.52 -19.16
N VAL A 150 19.16 10.70 -19.65
CA VAL A 150 17.81 11.14 -20.02
C VAL A 150 16.84 10.87 -18.88
N SER A 151 16.32 11.95 -18.29
CA SER A 151 15.32 11.93 -17.23
C SER A 151 13.91 12.13 -17.80
N PHE A 152 13.03 11.17 -17.54
CA PHE A 152 11.59 11.26 -17.81
C PHE A 152 10.85 11.57 -16.51
N SER A 153 10.19 12.73 -16.47
CA SER A 153 9.53 13.22 -15.27
C SER A 153 8.05 12.84 -15.21
N ALA A 154 7.66 12.17 -14.13
CA ALA A 154 6.27 11.95 -13.72
C ALA A 154 6.01 12.68 -12.39
N ALA A 155 4.76 12.75 -11.92
CA ALA A 155 4.42 13.41 -10.66
C ALA A 155 5.17 12.80 -9.45
N ALA A 156 5.19 11.46 -9.36
CA ALA A 156 5.79 10.72 -8.27
C ALA A 156 7.34 10.72 -8.25
N GLY A 157 8.01 11.10 -9.35
CA GLY A 157 9.47 11.10 -9.46
C GLY A 157 9.95 10.99 -10.89
N ASP A 158 11.26 10.79 -11.04
CA ASP A 158 11.97 10.83 -12.31
C ASP A 158 12.57 9.45 -12.64
N PHE A 159 12.31 8.94 -13.85
CA PHE A 159 12.92 7.70 -14.34
C PHE A 159 14.02 8.01 -15.36
N HIS A 160 15.21 7.49 -15.12
CA HIS A 160 16.42 7.85 -15.85
C HIS A 160 16.92 6.73 -16.74
N TRP A 161 17.40 7.10 -17.94
CA TRP A 161 18.12 6.24 -18.87
C TRP A 161 19.49 6.87 -19.15
N VAL A 162 20.55 6.26 -18.63
CA VAL A 162 21.93 6.69 -18.91
C VAL A 162 22.46 5.87 -20.07
N ILE A 163 22.54 6.53 -21.22
CA ILE A 163 22.86 5.94 -22.51
C ILE A 163 24.29 6.34 -22.86
N PHE A 164 25.16 5.35 -23.00
CA PHE A 164 26.56 5.51 -23.42
C PHE A 164 26.69 5.33 -24.93
N ASP A 165 27.71 5.94 -25.55
CA ASP A 165 28.01 5.84 -26.98
C ASP A 165 28.00 4.39 -27.49
N ASN A 166 28.79 3.52 -26.85
CA ASN A 166 29.10 2.16 -27.31
C ASN A 166 28.42 1.07 -26.45
N LEU A 167 27.20 1.31 -25.98
CA LEU A 167 26.45 0.38 -25.11
C LEU A 167 25.18 -0.13 -25.79
N THR A 168 25.04 -1.45 -25.94
CA THR A 168 23.79 -2.11 -26.36
C THR A 168 22.83 -2.20 -25.17
N GLY A 169 22.23 -1.07 -24.81
CA GLY A 169 21.36 -0.91 -23.64
C GLY A 169 21.58 0.41 -22.90
N ALA A 170 21.12 0.49 -21.66
CA ALA A 170 21.21 1.67 -20.81
C ALA A 170 21.32 1.30 -19.33
N TYR A 171 22.04 2.10 -18.55
CA TYR A 171 21.84 2.07 -17.10
C TYR A 171 20.53 2.79 -16.77
N GLN A 172 19.82 2.30 -15.76
CA GLN A 172 18.52 2.82 -15.35
C GLN A 172 18.47 3.04 -13.85
N TYR A 173 17.76 4.08 -13.42
CA TYR A 173 17.40 4.32 -12.02
C TYR A 173 16.11 5.14 -11.91
N PHE A 174 15.48 5.09 -10.74
CA PHE A 174 14.35 5.94 -10.39
C PHE A 174 14.68 6.82 -9.19
N VAL A 175 14.44 8.13 -9.29
CA VAL A 175 14.59 9.10 -8.19
C VAL A 175 13.20 9.46 -7.67
N ASN A 176 12.94 9.17 -6.40
CA ASN A 176 11.66 9.50 -5.78
C ASN A 176 11.49 11.00 -5.60
N ARG A 177 10.30 11.53 -5.91
CA ARG A 177 9.86 12.87 -5.53
C ARG A 177 8.67 12.83 -4.57
N ALA A 178 7.66 12.02 -4.92
CA ALA A 178 6.35 12.00 -4.28
C ALA A 178 5.60 10.67 -4.52
N LEU A 179 6.28 9.52 -4.54
CA LEU A 179 5.60 8.24 -4.32
C LEU A 179 4.93 8.24 -2.94
N PRO A 180 3.72 7.67 -2.81
CA PRO A 180 3.11 7.45 -1.51
C PRO A 180 3.85 6.33 -0.73
N ASP A 181 3.34 5.99 0.45
CA ASP A 181 3.66 4.71 1.09
C ASP A 181 3.25 3.56 0.16
N ILE A 182 4.22 2.86 -0.43
CA ILE A 182 3.99 1.81 -1.42
C ILE A 182 4.47 0.44 -0.95
N SER A 183 3.88 -0.64 -1.49
CA SER A 183 4.36 -2.01 -1.29
C SER A 183 5.22 -2.52 -2.45
N ILE A 184 4.92 -2.10 -3.69
CA ILE A 184 5.61 -2.47 -4.93
C ILE A 184 6.11 -1.22 -5.67
N LEU A 185 7.36 -1.25 -6.14
CA LEU A 185 7.83 -0.43 -7.29
C LEU A 185 8.47 -1.36 -8.31
N ARG A 186 8.07 -1.21 -9.58
CA ARG A 186 8.57 -2.05 -10.69
C ARG A 186 8.83 -1.24 -11.96
N THR A 187 9.89 -1.61 -12.67
CA THR A 187 10.04 -1.36 -14.11
C THR A 187 9.87 -2.69 -14.82
N LEU A 188 9.27 -2.75 -16.00
CA LEU A 188 9.19 -4.00 -16.74
C LEU A 188 9.12 -3.81 -18.25
N TRP A 189 9.62 -4.82 -18.96
CA TRP A 189 9.49 -4.98 -20.41
C TRP A 189 8.43 -6.03 -20.73
N ARG A 190 7.62 -5.75 -21.74
CA ARG A 190 6.80 -6.71 -22.48
C ARG A 190 7.26 -6.69 -23.94
N LEU A 191 7.82 -7.80 -24.41
CA LEU A 191 8.51 -7.92 -25.70
C LEU A 191 7.90 -9.03 -26.59
N ALA A 192 8.27 -8.99 -27.88
CA ALA A 192 7.74 -9.87 -28.92
C ALA A 192 7.98 -11.36 -28.61
N PRO A 193 6.93 -12.20 -28.54
CA PRO A 193 7.04 -13.55 -27.97
C PRO A 193 7.76 -14.57 -28.86
N ASP A 194 7.80 -14.33 -30.16
CA ASP A 194 8.52 -15.09 -31.19
C ASP A 194 10.03 -14.76 -31.21
N VAL A 195 10.39 -13.52 -30.83
CA VAL A 195 11.79 -13.08 -30.68
C VAL A 195 12.38 -13.55 -29.35
N PHE A 196 11.57 -13.57 -28.28
CA PHE A 196 11.96 -13.93 -26.92
C PHE A 196 11.18 -15.15 -26.38
N PRO A 197 11.37 -16.36 -26.95
CA PRO A 197 10.68 -17.57 -26.52
C PRO A 197 11.15 -18.14 -25.18
N ASN A 198 12.35 -17.80 -24.69
CA ASN A 198 12.95 -18.38 -23.49
C ASN A 198 13.09 -17.35 -22.35
N GLY A 199 13.19 -17.85 -21.11
CA GLY A 199 13.47 -17.05 -19.92
C GLY A 199 14.60 -17.66 -19.09
N ARG A 200 15.39 -16.81 -18.41
CA ARG A 200 16.53 -17.22 -17.59
C ARG A 200 16.65 -16.43 -16.29
N THR A 201 16.90 -17.16 -15.22
CA THR A 201 17.28 -16.70 -13.87
C THR A 201 18.43 -17.58 -13.33
N HIS A 202 18.97 -17.27 -12.15
CA HIS A 202 19.97 -18.13 -11.49
C HIS A 202 19.46 -19.54 -11.07
N LEU A 203 18.14 -19.78 -11.07
CA LEU A 203 17.53 -21.07 -10.68
C LEU A 203 16.98 -21.88 -11.87
N LYS A 204 16.78 -21.23 -13.02
CA LYS A 204 15.87 -21.71 -14.07
C LYS A 204 16.21 -21.06 -15.40
N ASP A 205 16.41 -21.87 -16.45
CA ASP A 205 16.82 -21.44 -17.80
C ASP A 205 16.13 -22.36 -18.82
N GLU A 206 14.99 -21.94 -19.37
CA GLU A 206 14.12 -22.76 -20.23
C GLU A 206 13.18 -21.93 -21.12
N GLY A 207 12.42 -22.61 -21.98
CA GLY A 207 11.34 -21.99 -22.75
C GLY A 207 10.24 -21.42 -21.86
N LEU A 208 9.76 -20.22 -22.20
CA LEU A 208 8.52 -19.69 -21.63
C LEU A 208 7.34 -20.54 -22.11
N PRO A 209 6.26 -20.68 -21.32
CA PRO A 209 5.08 -21.45 -21.72
C PRO A 209 4.53 -21.02 -23.08
N ASP A 210 4.06 -22.00 -23.86
CA ASP A 210 3.38 -21.73 -25.12
C ASP A 210 2.03 -21.03 -24.87
N PHE A 211 1.76 -19.97 -25.61
CA PHE A 211 0.57 -19.14 -25.42
C PHE A 211 -0.75 -19.90 -25.69
N SER A 212 -0.74 -20.94 -26.53
CA SER A 212 -1.91 -21.76 -26.81
C SER A 212 -2.42 -22.55 -25.60
N LEU A 213 -1.54 -22.87 -24.64
CA LEU A 213 -1.90 -23.65 -23.43
C LEU A 213 -2.95 -22.93 -22.58
N TYR A 214 -2.89 -21.60 -22.52
CA TYR A 214 -3.80 -20.76 -21.75
C TYR A 214 -5.25 -20.82 -22.27
N ALA A 215 -5.45 -21.02 -23.57
CA ALA A 215 -6.78 -21.04 -24.19
C ALA A 215 -7.66 -22.23 -23.75
N THR A 216 -7.04 -23.29 -23.22
CA THR A 216 -7.73 -24.48 -22.67
C THR A 216 -7.52 -24.66 -21.15
N ALA A 217 -6.75 -23.77 -20.52
CA ALA A 217 -6.43 -23.86 -19.11
C ALA A 217 -7.50 -23.18 -18.24
N THR A 218 -7.68 -23.68 -17.02
CA THR A 218 -8.53 -23.03 -16.01
C THR A 218 -7.69 -22.03 -15.23
N ASN A 219 -8.01 -20.73 -15.27
CA ASN A 219 -7.42 -19.79 -14.32
C ASN A 219 -7.87 -20.17 -12.90
N VAL A 220 -6.92 -20.36 -11.99
CA VAL A 220 -7.19 -20.67 -10.57
C VAL A 220 -6.73 -19.56 -9.63
N GLN A 221 -5.93 -18.61 -10.15
CA GLN A 221 -5.42 -17.45 -9.43
C GLN A 221 -4.73 -16.46 -10.39
N ASP A 222 -4.48 -15.25 -9.89
CA ASP A 222 -3.42 -14.30 -10.28
C ASP A 222 -2.26 -14.92 -11.10
N GLU A 223 -2.35 -14.83 -12.43
CA GLU A 223 -1.49 -15.49 -13.44
C GLU A 223 -1.02 -16.91 -13.10
N THR A 224 -1.99 -17.75 -12.72
CA THR A 224 -1.81 -19.17 -12.38
C THR A 224 -2.94 -19.99 -13.00
N TRP A 225 -2.57 -20.95 -13.84
CA TRP A 225 -3.46 -21.61 -14.79
C TRP A 225 -3.27 -23.14 -14.71
N GLN A 226 -4.35 -23.87 -14.41
CA GLN A 226 -4.35 -25.34 -14.38
C GLN A 226 -4.59 -25.90 -15.78
N LEU A 227 -3.70 -26.78 -16.25
CA LEU A 227 -3.79 -27.47 -17.52
C LEU A 227 -4.73 -28.68 -17.45
N VAL A 228 -5.10 -29.22 -18.62
CA VAL A 228 -6.04 -30.34 -18.77
C VAL A 228 -5.53 -31.64 -18.12
N ASP A 229 -4.21 -31.81 -17.99
CA ASP A 229 -3.58 -32.93 -17.28
C ASP A 229 -3.51 -32.74 -15.75
N GLY A 230 -3.94 -31.58 -15.24
CA GLY A 230 -3.92 -31.20 -13.82
C GLY A 230 -2.66 -30.46 -13.37
N SER A 231 -1.63 -30.33 -14.22
CA SER A 231 -0.43 -29.53 -13.95
C SER A 231 -0.71 -28.02 -14.01
N PHE A 232 0.27 -27.17 -13.69
CA PHE A 232 0.09 -25.72 -13.60
C PHE A 232 1.14 -24.94 -14.40
N ILE A 233 0.70 -23.86 -15.03
CA ILE A 233 1.55 -22.74 -15.47
C ILE A 233 1.37 -21.60 -14.48
N THR A 234 2.45 -20.97 -14.02
CA THR A 234 2.35 -19.71 -13.27
C THR A 234 3.56 -18.80 -13.46
N LYS A 235 3.33 -17.49 -13.32
CA LYS A 235 4.43 -16.50 -13.20
C LYS A 235 5.30 -16.73 -11.97
N TYR A 236 4.78 -17.42 -10.95
CA TYR A 236 5.49 -17.55 -9.68
C TYR A 236 6.67 -18.52 -9.69
N ASP A 237 6.68 -19.50 -10.60
CA ASP A 237 7.76 -20.49 -10.71
C ASP A 237 9.05 -19.88 -11.32
N TRP A 238 8.96 -18.63 -11.79
CA TRP A 238 10.07 -17.76 -12.20
C TRP A 238 10.49 -16.75 -11.11
N SER A 239 9.86 -16.77 -9.94
CA SER A 239 10.31 -15.96 -8.79
C SER A 239 11.63 -16.48 -8.24
N ASN A 240 12.43 -15.61 -7.62
CA ASN A 240 13.64 -16.05 -6.92
C ASN A 240 14.05 -15.09 -5.81
N ALA A 241 14.95 -15.57 -4.94
CA ALA A 241 15.55 -14.77 -3.88
C ALA A 241 16.38 -13.63 -4.49
N VAL A 242 16.01 -12.40 -4.17
CA VAL A 242 16.65 -11.15 -4.62
C VAL A 242 18.14 -11.16 -4.29
N ARG A 243 18.47 -11.52 -3.04
CA ARG A 243 19.85 -11.51 -2.54
C ARG A 243 20.78 -12.52 -3.22
N ASP A 244 20.23 -13.49 -3.95
CA ASP A 244 20.98 -14.53 -4.67
C ASP A 244 21.10 -14.27 -6.20
N ARG A 245 20.27 -13.37 -6.78
CA ARG A 245 20.32 -12.98 -8.22
C ARG A 245 21.72 -12.60 -8.73
N ASP A 246 22.10 -13.08 -9.90
CA ASP A 246 23.20 -12.57 -10.72
C ASP A 246 22.66 -11.59 -11.79
N PHE A 247 21.90 -12.11 -12.74
CA PHE A 247 21.17 -11.40 -13.77
C PHE A 247 19.93 -12.21 -14.16
N TYR A 248 18.96 -11.60 -14.85
CA TYR A 248 17.77 -12.32 -15.32
C TYR A 248 17.16 -11.64 -16.54
N GLY A 249 16.51 -12.42 -17.39
CA GLY A 249 15.99 -11.90 -18.65
C GLY A 249 15.32 -12.92 -19.55
N ILE A 250 14.95 -12.46 -20.73
CA ILE A 250 14.26 -13.24 -21.76
C ILE A 250 15.07 -13.20 -23.05
N TYR A 251 15.11 -14.31 -23.79
CA TYR A 251 16.01 -14.49 -24.91
C TYR A 251 15.49 -15.45 -25.98
N GLY A 252 16.10 -15.39 -27.16
CA GLY A 252 15.89 -16.27 -28.30
C GLY A 252 17.13 -16.31 -29.20
N PRO A 253 17.09 -17.03 -30.34
CA PRO A 253 18.27 -17.29 -31.19
C PRO A 253 18.88 -16.08 -31.92
N LYS A 254 18.42 -14.85 -31.63
CA LYS A 254 18.84 -13.59 -32.25
C LYS A 254 18.93 -12.41 -31.28
N ALA A 255 18.29 -12.48 -30.12
CA ALA A 255 18.19 -11.38 -29.17
C ALA A 255 18.04 -11.89 -27.74
N GLY A 256 18.60 -11.15 -26.78
CA GLY A 256 18.39 -11.30 -25.35
C GLY A 256 18.22 -9.94 -24.70
N SER A 257 17.26 -9.82 -23.78
CA SER A 257 17.02 -8.63 -22.96
C SER A 257 17.24 -8.98 -21.50
N TRP A 258 18.14 -8.26 -20.83
CA TRP A 258 18.73 -8.65 -19.55
C TRP A 258 18.68 -7.52 -18.54
N TYR A 259 18.37 -7.84 -17.28
CA TYR A 259 18.53 -6.95 -16.13
C TYR A 259 19.72 -7.44 -15.28
N ILE A 260 20.69 -6.55 -15.07
CA ILE A 260 21.95 -6.81 -14.37
C ILE A 260 22.04 -5.86 -13.17
N HIS A 261 22.06 -6.42 -11.96
CA HIS A 261 22.02 -5.68 -10.68
C HIS A 261 23.31 -5.90 -9.88
N PRO A 262 24.39 -5.16 -10.18
CA PRO A 262 25.70 -5.39 -9.56
C PRO A 262 25.77 -5.01 -8.07
N THR A 263 24.84 -4.17 -7.61
CA THR A 263 24.53 -3.99 -6.18
C THR A 263 23.02 -4.15 -5.98
N LYS A 264 22.65 -4.60 -4.78
CA LYS A 264 21.27 -4.85 -4.37
C LYS A 264 20.84 -3.93 -3.23
N GLU A 265 21.64 -2.91 -2.93
CA GLU A 265 21.47 -2.00 -1.81
C GLU A 265 20.10 -1.28 -1.77
N TYR A 266 19.46 -1.05 -2.91
CA TYR A 266 18.15 -0.40 -3.01
C TYR A 266 16.95 -1.37 -2.95
N TYR A 267 17.18 -2.69 -3.02
CA TYR A 267 16.12 -3.66 -2.78
C TYR A 267 15.78 -3.71 -1.29
N ASN A 268 14.49 -3.85 -0.99
CA ASN A 268 14.01 -3.96 0.39
C ASN A 268 14.36 -5.31 1.05
N SER A 269 14.41 -5.25 2.38
CA SER A 269 14.30 -6.40 3.29
C SER A 269 15.45 -7.42 3.21
N ASP A 270 15.40 -8.44 4.06
CA ASP A 270 16.54 -9.32 4.35
C ASP A 270 16.86 -10.39 3.28
N HIS A 271 17.59 -11.43 3.70
CA HIS A 271 18.04 -12.54 2.85
C HIS A 271 16.91 -13.48 2.38
N LEU A 272 15.71 -13.42 2.99
CA LEU A 272 14.54 -14.21 2.60
C LEU A 272 13.70 -13.50 1.52
N SER A 273 14.16 -12.36 1.02
CA SER A 273 13.43 -11.52 0.07
C SER A 273 13.29 -12.18 -1.30
N GLN A 274 12.09 -12.62 -1.65
CA GLN A 274 11.72 -13.20 -2.94
C GLN A 274 10.73 -12.30 -3.68
N THR A 275 10.88 -12.17 -5.00
CA THR A 275 9.92 -11.47 -5.87
C THR A 275 9.97 -12.04 -7.30
N LEU A 276 9.03 -11.60 -8.14
CA LEU A 276 8.90 -11.95 -9.55
C LEU A 276 10.16 -11.61 -10.36
N THR A 277 10.31 -12.26 -11.53
CA THR A 277 11.30 -11.87 -12.56
C THR A 277 10.74 -11.92 -13.98
N ILE A 278 10.07 -13.00 -14.36
CA ILE A 278 9.77 -13.33 -15.77
C ILE A 278 8.41 -14.04 -15.83
N HIS A 279 7.63 -13.87 -16.91
CA HIS A 279 6.57 -14.81 -17.29
C HIS A 279 6.14 -14.66 -18.76
N ARG A 280 5.24 -15.55 -19.19
CA ARG A 280 4.38 -15.39 -20.38
C ARG A 280 3.07 -14.74 -19.94
N GLU A 281 2.68 -13.64 -20.56
CA GLU A 281 1.38 -12.98 -20.32
C GLU A 281 0.23 -13.82 -20.87
N SER A 282 -0.79 -14.10 -20.05
CA SER A 282 -1.90 -15.00 -20.41
C SER A 282 -2.95 -14.38 -21.34
N LYS A 283 -3.00 -13.05 -21.48
CA LYS A 283 -3.99 -12.36 -22.32
C LYS A 283 -3.51 -12.07 -23.75
N THR A 284 -2.21 -11.88 -23.95
CA THR A 284 -1.63 -11.43 -25.24
C THR A 284 -0.42 -12.24 -25.69
N GLY A 285 0.14 -13.08 -24.83
CA GLY A 285 1.29 -13.93 -25.14
C GLY A 285 2.65 -13.26 -24.98
N ASP A 286 2.72 -11.97 -24.61
CA ASP A 286 3.97 -11.21 -24.46
C ASP A 286 5.02 -11.97 -23.63
N ALA A 287 6.28 -11.87 -24.02
CA ALA A 287 7.40 -12.27 -23.17
C ALA A 287 7.66 -11.14 -22.16
N VAL A 288 7.45 -11.41 -20.87
CA VAL A 288 7.47 -10.38 -19.82
C VAL A 288 8.70 -10.51 -18.94
N GLN A 289 9.41 -9.41 -18.74
CA GLN A 289 10.60 -9.30 -17.90
C GLN A 289 10.41 -8.17 -16.89
N LEU A 290 10.22 -8.51 -15.61
CA LEU A 290 9.93 -7.59 -14.50
C LEU A 290 11.15 -7.36 -13.62
N ASN A 291 11.55 -6.10 -13.48
CA ASN A 291 12.44 -5.62 -12.44
C ASN A 291 11.64 -4.98 -11.31
N VAL A 292 11.28 -5.79 -10.31
CA VAL A 292 10.55 -5.36 -9.11
C VAL A 292 11.57 -4.95 -8.03
N VAL A 293 11.86 -3.66 -7.90
CA VAL A 293 12.93 -3.10 -7.04
C VAL A 293 12.50 -2.80 -5.60
N GLN A 294 11.20 -2.74 -5.34
CA GLN A 294 10.58 -2.67 -4.03
C GLN A 294 9.44 -3.69 -4.03
N ASP A 295 9.39 -4.58 -3.05
CA ASP A 295 8.32 -5.57 -2.90
C ASP A 295 8.13 -6.06 -1.45
N THR A 296 7.11 -5.53 -0.77
CA THR A 296 6.64 -6.01 0.53
C THR A 296 5.32 -6.79 0.45
N SER A 297 4.92 -7.25 -0.74
CA SER A 297 3.61 -7.89 -0.99
C SER A 297 3.65 -9.28 -1.63
N HIS A 298 4.57 -9.57 -2.54
CA HIS A 298 4.80 -10.97 -2.93
C HIS A 298 5.54 -11.67 -1.79
N PHE A 299 5.08 -12.87 -1.45
CA PHE A 299 5.65 -13.69 -0.37
C PHE A 299 5.63 -13.03 1.03
N ARG A 300 4.80 -11.99 1.24
CA ARG A 300 4.77 -11.12 2.43
C ARG A 300 3.37 -10.55 2.69
N VAL A 301 3.12 -10.02 3.89
CA VAL A 301 1.79 -9.52 4.33
C VAL A 301 1.28 -8.23 3.65
N GLY A 302 1.92 -7.73 2.59
CA GLY A 302 1.41 -6.60 1.79
C GLY A 302 1.46 -5.23 2.46
N LYS A 303 2.29 -5.04 3.50
CA LYS A 303 2.40 -3.73 4.17
C LYS A 303 3.13 -2.71 3.29
N THR A 304 2.48 -1.60 2.97
CA THR A 304 3.09 -0.41 2.38
C THR A 304 4.15 0.22 3.29
N VAL A 305 5.15 0.88 2.68
CA VAL A 305 6.31 1.45 3.39
C VAL A 305 6.59 2.87 2.89
N PRO A 306 6.86 3.85 3.79
CA PRO A 306 7.22 5.21 3.39
C PRO A 306 8.44 5.27 2.48
N GLN A 307 8.33 6.08 1.42
CA GLN A 307 9.42 6.32 0.48
C GLN A 307 9.92 7.78 0.63
N PRO A 308 11.13 8.01 1.17
CA PRO A 308 11.68 9.36 1.30
C PRO A 308 11.89 10.02 -0.07
N ALA A 309 11.58 11.30 -0.20
CA ALA A 309 11.98 12.09 -1.36
C ALA A 309 13.52 12.04 -1.52
N GLY A 310 14.00 11.95 -2.76
CA GLY A 310 15.41 11.73 -3.06
C GLY A 310 15.92 10.28 -2.88
N LYS A 311 15.09 9.33 -2.44
CA LYS A 311 15.47 7.89 -2.50
C LYS A 311 15.70 7.48 -3.96
N VAL A 312 16.81 6.78 -4.20
CA VAL A 312 17.16 6.26 -5.53
C VAL A 312 17.08 4.73 -5.53
N TRP A 313 16.31 4.15 -6.45
CA TRP A 313 16.46 2.74 -6.81
C TRP A 313 17.36 2.63 -8.04
N GLY A 314 18.37 1.77 -7.97
CA GLY A 314 19.43 1.68 -8.96
C GLY A 314 20.73 2.43 -8.56
N PRO A 315 21.66 2.64 -9.52
CA PRO A 315 21.53 2.19 -10.91
C PRO A 315 21.62 0.67 -11.09
N TRP A 316 20.86 0.15 -12.05
CA TRP A 316 21.05 -1.18 -12.65
C TRP A 316 21.33 -1.04 -14.14
N LEU A 317 21.80 -2.09 -14.80
CA LEU A 317 21.98 -2.13 -16.25
C LEU A 317 20.83 -2.92 -16.89
N TRP A 318 20.15 -2.32 -17.87
CA TRP A 318 19.37 -3.05 -18.86
C TRP A 318 20.24 -3.24 -20.11
N TYR A 319 20.39 -4.49 -20.56
CA TYR A 319 21.36 -4.89 -21.57
C TYR A 319 20.72 -5.74 -22.67
N LEU A 320 21.11 -5.46 -23.91
CA LEU A 320 20.72 -6.19 -25.12
C LEU A 320 21.95 -6.90 -25.72
N ASN A 321 21.76 -8.16 -26.09
CA ASN A 321 22.73 -8.92 -26.87
C ASN A 321 22.01 -9.88 -27.84
N ASN A 322 22.76 -10.73 -28.53
CA ASN A 322 22.25 -11.68 -29.55
C ASN A 322 21.53 -12.91 -28.98
N GLY A 323 21.29 -12.97 -27.66
CA GLY A 323 20.73 -14.12 -26.96
C GLY A 323 21.77 -15.00 -26.26
N ASP A 324 23.06 -14.66 -26.32
CA ASP A 324 24.13 -15.37 -25.62
C ASP A 324 24.05 -15.14 -24.09
N VAL A 325 23.73 -16.20 -23.35
CA VAL A 325 23.63 -16.17 -21.88
C VAL A 325 25.02 -16.07 -21.21
N ALA A 326 26.08 -16.56 -21.84
CA ALA A 326 27.44 -16.49 -21.33
C ALA A 326 28.04 -15.07 -21.46
N ASP A 327 27.69 -14.35 -22.52
CA ASP A 327 27.98 -12.92 -22.69
C ASP A 327 27.28 -12.07 -21.61
N ALA A 328 25.97 -12.27 -21.39
CA ALA A 328 25.25 -11.60 -20.30
C ALA A 328 25.84 -11.93 -18.90
N ALA A 329 26.27 -13.18 -18.69
CA ALA A 329 26.97 -13.59 -17.47
C ALA A 329 28.38 -12.98 -17.34
N GLN A 330 29.05 -12.68 -18.45
CA GLN A 330 30.33 -11.96 -18.46
C GLN A 330 30.12 -10.48 -18.16
N LYS A 331 29.13 -9.84 -18.78
CA LYS A 331 28.75 -8.45 -18.53
C LYS A 331 28.40 -8.20 -17.06
N HIS A 332 27.67 -9.11 -16.42
CA HIS A 332 27.43 -9.06 -14.97
C HIS A 332 28.74 -9.05 -14.13
N LYS A 333 29.74 -9.89 -14.47
CA LYS A 333 31.05 -9.92 -13.78
C LYS A 333 31.89 -8.65 -14.02
N GLU A 334 31.53 -7.85 -15.01
CA GLU A 334 32.14 -6.54 -15.28
C GLU A 334 31.43 -5.46 -14.48
N GLU A 335 30.11 -5.38 -14.50
CA GLU A 335 29.36 -4.36 -13.74
C GLU A 335 29.60 -4.44 -12.22
N VAL A 336 29.75 -5.66 -11.67
CA VAL A 336 30.10 -5.86 -10.25
C VAL A 336 31.43 -5.20 -9.85
N LYS A 337 32.36 -4.97 -10.80
CA LYS A 337 33.64 -4.29 -10.55
C LYS A 337 33.55 -2.77 -10.68
N HIS A 338 32.48 -2.24 -11.28
CA HIS A 338 32.30 -0.81 -11.56
C HIS A 338 31.41 -0.09 -10.54
N VAL A 339 30.83 -0.81 -9.57
CA VAL A 339 30.11 -0.21 -8.43
C VAL A 339 31.10 0.18 -7.32
N PRO A 340 31.05 1.40 -6.76
CA PRO A 340 30.13 2.49 -7.08
C PRO A 340 30.45 3.19 -8.42
N TYR A 341 29.44 3.32 -9.29
CA TYR A 341 29.56 3.92 -10.61
C TYR A 341 30.05 5.37 -10.54
N THR A 342 31.27 5.62 -11.04
CA THR A 342 31.92 6.94 -11.02
C THR A 342 31.22 7.98 -11.90
N TRP A 343 30.43 7.54 -12.90
CA TRP A 343 29.61 8.42 -13.73
C TRP A 343 28.35 8.92 -13.02
N PHE A 344 27.78 8.16 -12.08
CA PHE A 344 26.54 8.53 -11.38
C PHE A 344 26.83 9.60 -10.33
N LYS A 345 26.38 10.85 -10.53
CA LYS A 345 26.79 12.02 -9.73
C LYS A 345 25.93 12.29 -8.49
N ASP A 346 25.52 11.24 -7.78
CA ASP A 346 24.85 11.38 -6.47
C ASP A 346 25.86 11.34 -5.30
N THR A 347 25.87 12.40 -4.49
CA THR A 347 26.70 12.52 -3.28
C THR A 347 26.36 11.45 -2.23
N ALA A 348 25.09 11.07 -2.09
CA ALA A 348 24.67 10.07 -1.10
C ALA A 348 25.11 8.65 -1.52
N TYR A 349 25.06 8.34 -2.82
CA TYR A 349 25.59 7.11 -3.42
C TYR A 349 27.12 6.99 -3.29
N HIS A 350 27.87 8.09 -3.34
CA HIS A 350 29.34 8.06 -3.19
C HIS A 350 29.84 8.20 -1.74
N SER A 351 28.97 8.58 -0.80
CA SER A 351 29.31 8.57 0.62
C SER A 351 29.23 7.14 1.17
N ARG A 352 30.37 6.42 1.19
CA ARG A 352 30.47 5.01 1.60
C ARG A 352 31.55 4.76 2.65
N GLY A 353 31.38 3.67 3.40
CA GLY A 353 32.33 3.11 4.36
C GLY A 353 32.16 1.59 4.43
N GLY A 354 32.47 0.99 5.58
CA GLY A 354 32.27 -0.44 5.81
C GLY A 354 32.08 -0.80 7.28
N VAL A 355 31.83 -2.07 7.54
CA VAL A 355 31.74 -2.65 8.89
C VAL A 355 32.19 -4.12 8.90
N GLN A 356 32.86 -4.53 9.97
CA GLN A 356 33.21 -5.93 10.23
C GLN A 356 32.96 -6.30 11.70
N GLY A 357 32.72 -7.58 11.97
CA GLY A 357 32.54 -8.10 13.32
C GLY A 357 32.62 -9.62 13.40
N THR A 358 32.69 -10.15 14.61
CA THR A 358 32.67 -11.60 14.89
C THR A 358 31.51 -11.91 15.82
N LEU A 359 30.54 -12.71 15.38
CA LEU A 359 29.43 -13.17 16.20
C LEU A 359 29.79 -14.50 16.88
N VAL A 360 29.67 -14.55 18.20
CA VAL A 360 29.93 -15.73 19.03
C VAL A 360 28.71 -15.99 19.90
N LEU A 361 28.23 -17.22 19.94
CA LEU A 361 27.10 -17.60 20.77
C LEU A 361 27.52 -17.65 22.25
N SER A 362 26.60 -17.37 23.17
CA SER A 362 26.87 -17.42 24.62
C SER A 362 27.12 -18.83 25.19
N ASP A 363 27.16 -19.87 24.33
CA ASP A 363 27.64 -21.22 24.66
C ASP A 363 29.09 -21.49 24.18
N GLY A 364 29.74 -20.50 23.57
CA GLY A 364 31.12 -20.57 23.06
C GLY A 364 31.24 -21.02 21.60
N ARG A 365 30.15 -21.41 20.92
CA ARG A 365 30.20 -21.69 19.47
C ARG A 365 30.41 -20.40 18.66
N PRO A 366 31.23 -20.41 17.59
CA PRO A 366 31.16 -19.34 16.60
C PRO A 366 29.78 -19.36 15.94
N ALA A 367 29.20 -18.19 15.67
CA ALA A 367 27.89 -18.08 15.00
C ALA A 367 28.02 -18.35 13.48
N SER A 368 28.49 -19.55 13.12
CA SER A 368 28.93 -19.94 11.77
C SER A 368 27.78 -20.10 10.78
N GLY A 369 27.84 -19.40 9.65
CA GLY A 369 26.82 -19.46 8.59
C GLY A 369 25.55 -18.63 8.87
N ALA A 370 25.53 -17.85 9.95
CA ALA A 370 24.45 -16.94 10.30
C ALA A 370 24.17 -15.96 9.15
N ALA A 371 22.89 -15.73 8.86
CA ALA A 371 22.48 -14.64 7.99
C ALA A 371 22.64 -13.32 8.75
N VAL A 372 23.37 -12.37 8.17
CA VAL A 372 23.59 -11.03 8.73
C VAL A 372 23.02 -9.99 7.78
N PHE A 373 22.26 -9.06 8.33
CA PHE A 373 21.52 -8.03 7.61
C PHE A 373 21.80 -6.65 8.22
N LEU A 374 22.23 -5.69 7.40
CA LEU A 374 22.25 -4.28 7.78
C LEU A 374 20.89 -3.69 7.42
N GLY A 375 20.11 -3.41 8.47
CA GLY A 375 18.75 -2.91 8.39
C GLY A 375 18.56 -1.56 9.08
N ASP A 376 17.31 -1.15 9.16
CA ASP A 376 16.87 0.07 9.85
C ASP A 376 17.23 0.02 11.35
N THR A 377 17.55 1.18 11.91
CA THR A 377 17.79 1.37 13.35
C THR A 377 16.53 1.19 14.20
N ASP A 378 15.35 1.38 13.62
CA ASP A 378 14.06 1.11 14.25
C ASP A 378 13.79 -0.40 14.27
N THR A 379 14.09 -1.02 15.42
CA THR A 379 13.92 -2.45 15.65
C THR A 379 12.46 -2.88 15.83
N THR A 380 11.50 -1.93 15.87
CA THR A 380 10.06 -2.27 15.83
C THR A 380 9.62 -2.71 14.43
N ILE A 381 10.32 -2.26 13.38
CA ILE A 381 10.09 -2.69 12.00
C ILE A 381 10.90 -3.96 11.74
N ARG A 382 10.22 -5.12 11.72
CA ARG A 382 10.87 -6.41 11.42
C ARG A 382 11.56 -6.42 10.03
N PRO A 383 12.75 -7.07 9.89
CA PRO A 383 13.54 -7.10 8.64
C PRO A 383 12.78 -7.50 7.37
N SER A 384 11.76 -8.35 7.48
CA SER A 384 10.96 -8.84 6.35
C SER A 384 10.12 -7.77 5.65
N ILE A 385 9.93 -6.58 6.23
CA ILE A 385 9.20 -5.46 5.61
C ILE A 385 9.98 -4.13 5.65
N GLN A 386 11.24 -4.13 6.06
CA GLN A 386 12.08 -2.93 5.98
C GLN A 386 12.31 -2.58 4.50
N GLY A 387 11.91 -1.38 4.09
CA GLY A 387 11.91 -0.93 2.69
C GLY A 387 11.99 0.58 2.50
N LYS A 388 12.37 1.33 3.54
CA LYS A 388 12.50 2.79 3.52
C LYS A 388 13.88 3.24 3.02
N ASN A 389 14.92 2.55 3.48
CA ASN A 389 16.33 2.94 3.32
C ASN A 389 17.06 2.02 2.31
N TYR A 390 18.36 1.80 2.53
CA TYR A 390 19.22 0.90 1.75
C TYR A 390 19.66 -0.28 2.63
N TYR A 391 19.79 -1.47 2.04
CA TYR A 391 19.82 -2.74 2.75
C TYR A 391 20.85 -3.72 2.20
N TYR A 392 21.61 -4.35 3.10
CA TYR A 392 22.75 -5.21 2.76
C TYR A 392 22.64 -6.54 3.50
N THR A 393 23.03 -7.64 2.83
CA THR A 393 23.02 -9.00 3.41
C THR A 393 24.34 -9.71 3.15
N THR A 394 24.84 -10.42 4.15
CA THR A 394 26.00 -11.33 4.03
C THR A 394 25.80 -12.54 4.94
N TYR A 395 26.71 -13.50 4.88
CA TYR A 395 26.74 -14.63 5.80
C TYR A 395 28.05 -14.66 6.59
N THR A 396 28.00 -15.08 7.84
CA THR A 396 29.24 -15.31 8.61
C THR A 396 29.99 -16.53 8.09
N ASN A 397 31.32 -16.47 8.11
CA ASN A 397 32.15 -17.66 7.83
C ASN A 397 32.20 -18.64 9.02
N ASP A 398 32.95 -19.75 8.88
CA ASP A 398 33.12 -20.79 9.90
C ASP A 398 33.58 -20.31 11.30
N LYS A 399 34.09 -19.08 11.39
CA LYS A 399 34.57 -18.45 12.64
C LYS A 399 33.61 -17.37 13.15
N GLY A 400 32.38 -17.31 12.64
CA GLY A 400 31.38 -16.31 13.02
C GLY A 400 31.67 -14.90 12.49
N ARG A 401 32.67 -14.72 11.61
CA ARG A 401 33.07 -13.39 11.12
C ARG A 401 32.24 -12.97 9.92
N PHE A 402 31.81 -11.71 9.92
CA PHE A 402 31.18 -11.03 8.78
C PHE A 402 31.90 -9.72 8.47
N SER A 403 31.80 -9.29 7.21
CA SER A 403 32.16 -7.94 6.77
C SER A 403 31.19 -7.45 5.70
N PHE A 404 31.07 -6.13 5.62
CA PHE A 404 30.39 -5.39 4.57
C PHE A 404 31.28 -4.21 4.16
N ASP A 405 31.65 -4.17 2.90
CA ASP A 405 32.44 -3.08 2.31
C ASP A 405 31.55 -2.28 1.34
N ASN A 406 31.95 -1.03 1.03
CA ASN A 406 31.19 -0.12 0.16
C ASN A 406 29.73 0.13 0.60
N VAL A 407 29.46 0.13 1.90
CA VAL A 407 28.14 0.42 2.49
C VAL A 407 27.90 1.93 2.48
N ARG A 408 26.74 2.42 2.00
CA ARG A 408 26.39 3.85 2.09
C ARG A 408 26.38 4.32 3.56
N THR A 409 26.84 5.54 3.82
CA THR A 409 26.89 6.11 5.17
C THR A 409 25.51 6.36 5.75
N GLY A 410 25.34 6.09 7.05
CA GLY A 410 24.07 6.24 7.76
C GLY A 410 24.04 5.46 9.06
N GLY A 411 22.96 5.59 9.83
CA GLY A 411 22.64 4.71 10.95
C GLY A 411 22.01 3.41 10.46
N TYR A 412 22.44 2.28 11.02
CA TYR A 412 21.90 0.94 10.74
C TYR A 412 21.79 0.14 12.03
N ALA A 413 21.07 -0.99 11.99
CA ALA A 413 21.28 -2.07 12.94
C ALA A 413 21.80 -3.32 12.22
N VAL A 414 22.77 -4.00 12.85
CA VAL A 414 23.19 -5.37 12.50
C VAL A 414 22.17 -6.31 13.10
N TYR A 415 21.36 -6.94 12.26
CA TYR A 415 20.54 -8.08 12.61
C TYR A 415 21.30 -9.35 12.24
N ALA A 416 21.34 -10.36 13.12
CA ALA A 416 21.84 -11.68 12.79
C ALA A 416 20.85 -12.77 13.22
N THR A 417 20.64 -13.75 12.34
CA THR A 417 19.66 -14.83 12.51
C THR A 417 20.27 -16.16 12.11
N SER A 418 19.73 -17.27 12.64
CA SER A 418 20.09 -18.58 12.12
C SER A 418 19.70 -18.70 10.64
N ASN A 419 20.49 -19.52 9.95
CA ASN A 419 20.32 -19.96 8.55
C ASN A 419 20.61 -21.48 8.49
N GLY A 420 20.35 -22.19 9.59
CA GLY A 420 20.47 -23.65 9.67
C GLY A 420 21.87 -24.18 10.03
N GLY A 421 22.07 -25.47 9.77
CA GLY A 421 23.34 -26.19 9.92
C GLY A 421 23.93 -26.10 11.33
N LYS A 422 25.09 -25.47 11.49
CA LYS A 422 25.75 -25.28 12.81
C LYS A 422 24.94 -24.42 13.79
N LEU A 423 23.93 -23.70 13.28
CA LEU A 423 22.98 -22.86 14.03
C LEU A 423 21.55 -23.41 13.95
N ALA A 424 21.36 -24.66 13.53
CA ALA A 424 20.05 -25.29 13.35
C ALA A 424 19.14 -25.19 14.59
N ASP A 425 19.72 -25.01 15.79
CA ASP A 425 19.05 -24.92 17.08
C ASP A 425 18.88 -23.48 17.63
N VAL A 426 19.42 -22.47 16.94
CA VAL A 426 19.44 -21.08 17.42
C VAL A 426 18.20 -20.33 16.94
N TYR A 427 17.15 -20.30 17.76
CA TYR A 427 15.91 -19.56 17.46
C TYR A 427 15.95 -18.07 17.84
N THR A 428 16.91 -17.65 18.69
CA THR A 428 17.08 -16.24 19.04
C THR A 428 17.65 -15.46 17.87
N ASN A 429 17.45 -14.14 17.85
CA ASN A 429 18.10 -13.23 16.92
C ASN A 429 19.02 -12.31 17.72
N PHE A 430 20.12 -11.87 17.12
CA PHE A 430 20.97 -10.80 17.64
C PHE A 430 20.63 -9.49 16.90
N THR A 431 20.59 -8.37 17.62
CA THR A 431 20.43 -7.04 17.03
C THR A 431 21.31 -6.02 17.77
N ALA A 432 22.09 -5.21 17.04
CA ALA A 432 22.84 -4.09 17.62
C ALA A 432 22.91 -2.88 16.68
N PRO A 433 22.71 -1.64 17.17
CA PRO A 433 22.80 -0.42 16.36
C PRO A 433 24.26 -0.03 16.05
N LEU A 434 24.48 0.65 14.92
CA LEU A 434 25.76 1.24 14.53
C LEU A 434 25.59 2.44 13.57
N THR A 435 26.71 3.12 13.28
CA THR A 435 26.78 4.17 12.26
C THR A 435 27.92 3.90 11.28
N ILE A 436 27.62 3.82 9.98
CA ILE A 436 28.61 3.74 8.91
C ILE A 436 29.09 5.16 8.59
N THR A 437 30.38 5.41 8.80
CA THR A 437 31.05 6.69 8.53
C THR A 437 31.83 6.63 7.23
N LYS A 438 31.92 7.76 6.51
CA LYS A 438 32.59 7.83 5.21
C LYS A 438 34.08 7.45 5.32
N ASP A 439 34.58 6.74 4.32
CA ASP A 439 35.98 6.36 4.12
C ASP A 439 36.60 5.57 5.30
N LYS A 440 35.76 4.87 6.09
CA LYS A 440 36.15 4.10 7.28
C LYS A 440 35.43 2.76 7.37
N THR A 441 36.15 1.71 7.78
CA THR A 441 35.56 0.42 8.16
C THR A 441 35.44 0.33 9.69
N LEU A 442 34.22 0.28 10.19
CA LEU A 442 33.94 0.11 11.62
C LEU A 442 34.23 -1.34 12.05
N ASN A 443 35.13 -1.52 13.02
CA ASN A 443 35.38 -2.84 13.60
C ASN A 443 34.59 -2.98 14.91
N LEU A 444 33.57 -3.83 14.91
CA LEU A 444 32.72 -4.13 16.06
C LEU A 444 33.36 -5.11 17.05
N GLY A 445 34.50 -5.72 16.70
CA GLY A 445 35.18 -6.70 17.55
C GLY A 445 34.43 -8.02 17.63
N GLU A 446 34.22 -8.50 18.86
CA GLU A 446 33.45 -9.71 19.17
C GLU A 446 32.08 -9.32 19.76
N LEU A 447 31.03 -9.95 19.25
CA LEU A 447 29.63 -9.68 19.56
C LEU A 447 28.98 -10.94 20.14
N SER A 448 28.61 -10.89 21.42
CA SER A 448 27.97 -12.01 22.11
C SER A 448 26.49 -12.11 21.74
N TRP A 449 26.09 -13.26 21.20
CA TRP A 449 24.72 -13.60 20.86
C TRP A 449 24.18 -14.58 21.91
N THR A 450 23.27 -14.08 22.75
CA THR A 450 22.65 -14.88 23.82
C THR A 450 21.82 -16.03 23.23
N VAL A 451 22.14 -17.25 23.65
CA VAL A 451 21.40 -18.48 23.32
C VAL A 451 20.91 -19.20 24.59
N PRO A 452 19.74 -19.86 24.57
CA PRO A 452 19.17 -20.48 25.77
C PRO A 452 19.96 -21.71 26.24
N LYS A 453 20.22 -21.80 27.54
CA LYS A 453 20.96 -22.92 28.17
C LYS A 453 20.10 -24.17 28.46
N SER A 454 18.82 -24.19 28.06
CA SER A 454 17.88 -25.25 28.44
C SER A 454 18.07 -26.56 27.67
N LYS A 455 18.13 -27.69 28.36
CA LYS A 455 18.12 -29.03 27.75
C LYS A 455 16.91 -29.24 26.82
N ARG A 456 17.17 -29.90 25.69
CA ARG A 456 16.25 -30.22 24.59
C ARG A 456 15.79 -31.68 24.73
N ILE A 457 14.51 -31.98 24.48
CA ILE A 457 14.10 -33.36 24.12
C ILE A 457 14.36 -33.54 22.63
N PHE A 458 13.59 -32.81 21.84
CA PHE A 458 13.43 -33.00 20.42
C PHE A 458 13.43 -31.65 19.71
N GLN A 459 13.62 -31.73 18.40
CA GLN A 459 13.51 -30.64 17.44
C GLN A 459 13.14 -31.28 16.10
N VAL A 460 12.28 -30.63 15.31
CA VAL A 460 11.96 -31.05 13.94
C VAL A 460 12.17 -29.88 12.99
N GLY A 461 13.02 -30.09 11.99
CA GLY A 461 13.58 -29.05 11.14
C GLY A 461 14.63 -28.20 11.86
N GLU A 462 14.94 -27.05 11.28
CA GLU A 462 15.96 -26.11 11.77
C GLU A 462 15.36 -24.72 12.06
N PHE A 463 16.12 -23.82 12.68
CA PHE A 463 15.75 -22.41 12.83
C PHE A 463 16.25 -21.51 11.67
N ASP A 464 16.40 -22.09 10.48
CA ASP A 464 16.83 -21.42 9.24
C ASP A 464 15.81 -20.43 8.63
N LYS A 465 14.63 -20.31 9.27
CA LYS A 465 13.46 -19.52 8.82
C LYS A 465 12.97 -19.87 7.40
N LYS A 466 13.19 -21.11 6.95
CA LYS A 466 12.72 -21.64 5.66
C LYS A 466 11.99 -22.97 5.90
N ALA A 467 11.50 -23.60 4.83
CA ALA A 467 10.96 -24.96 4.86
C ALA A 467 11.95 -26.01 4.34
N ASN A 468 13.25 -25.69 4.30
CA ASN A 468 14.29 -26.61 3.82
C ASN A 468 14.46 -27.81 4.78
N GLY A 469 14.92 -28.94 4.24
CA GLY A 469 15.05 -30.20 4.98
C GLY A 469 13.72 -30.92 5.24
N PHE A 470 12.58 -30.33 4.87
CA PHE A 470 11.27 -30.99 4.90
C PHE A 470 10.89 -31.52 3.52
N LYS A 471 10.08 -32.57 3.52
CA LYS A 471 9.53 -33.18 2.30
C LYS A 471 8.76 -32.14 1.50
N ASN A 472 9.03 -32.11 0.20
CA ASN A 472 8.52 -31.13 -0.75
C ASN A 472 8.89 -29.66 -0.43
N GLY A 473 9.83 -29.39 0.48
CA GLY A 473 10.39 -28.05 0.71
C GLY A 473 11.35 -27.59 -0.40
N GLY A 474 12.03 -26.46 -0.18
CA GLY A 474 13.13 -26.01 -1.05
C GLY A 474 12.75 -25.64 -2.48
N VAL A 475 13.74 -25.58 -3.37
CA VAL A 475 13.58 -25.41 -4.82
C VAL A 475 13.36 -26.76 -5.53
N PRO A 476 12.75 -26.81 -6.74
CA PRO A 476 12.17 -25.70 -7.49
C PRO A 476 10.90 -25.14 -6.84
N TYR A 477 10.57 -23.89 -7.17
CA TYR A 477 9.25 -23.32 -6.90
C TYR A 477 8.25 -23.93 -7.89
N GLN A 478 7.09 -24.35 -7.37
CA GLN A 478 6.06 -25.03 -8.14
C GLN A 478 4.72 -24.85 -7.44
N HIS A 479 3.67 -24.55 -8.20
CA HIS A 479 2.31 -24.45 -7.67
C HIS A 479 1.72 -25.85 -7.37
N GLY A 480 0.68 -25.92 -6.52
CA GLY A 480 -0.04 -27.18 -6.24
C GLY A 480 0.61 -28.10 -5.19
N VAL A 481 1.94 -28.07 -5.02
CA VAL A 481 2.72 -29.03 -4.21
C VAL A 481 2.27 -29.13 -2.74
N ALA A 482 1.66 -28.08 -2.18
CA ALA A 482 1.09 -28.10 -0.83
C ALA A 482 -0.08 -29.09 -0.66
N ALA A 483 -0.77 -29.49 -1.73
CA ALA A 483 -1.86 -30.48 -1.69
C ALA A 483 -1.37 -31.94 -1.71
N GLU A 484 -0.07 -32.19 -1.93
CA GLU A 484 0.54 -33.53 -1.81
C GLU A 484 0.75 -33.97 -0.35
N SER A 485 0.60 -33.02 0.58
CA SER A 485 0.71 -33.24 2.02
C SER A 485 -0.46 -34.08 2.57
N PRO A 486 -0.18 -35.13 3.35
CA PRO A 486 -1.24 -35.97 3.92
C PRO A 486 -2.04 -35.20 4.97
N ALA A 487 -3.35 -35.44 5.03
CA ALA A 487 -4.23 -34.83 6.04
C ALA A 487 -3.84 -35.20 7.48
N ASN A 488 -3.31 -36.40 7.69
CA ASN A 488 -2.82 -36.88 8.98
C ASN A 488 -1.40 -37.41 8.84
N LEU A 489 -0.54 -37.11 9.82
CA LEU A 489 0.88 -37.46 9.83
C LEU A 489 1.33 -37.73 11.26
N THR A 490 2.17 -38.73 11.49
CA THR A 490 2.80 -38.99 12.78
C THR A 490 4.31 -38.99 12.62
N PHE A 491 4.99 -38.11 13.34
CA PHE A 491 6.44 -38.07 13.48
C PHE A 491 6.80 -38.66 14.85
N THR A 492 7.53 -39.78 14.89
CA THR A 492 8.00 -40.34 16.17
C THR A 492 9.46 -39.96 16.38
N VAL A 493 9.73 -39.15 17.40
CA VAL A 493 11.08 -38.68 17.73
C VAL A 493 12.04 -39.85 17.96
N GLY A 494 13.25 -39.75 17.38
CA GLY A 494 14.24 -40.82 17.41
C GLY A 494 14.00 -41.96 16.41
N LYS A 495 12.95 -41.88 15.58
CA LYS A 495 12.69 -42.79 14.45
C LYS A 495 12.57 -42.02 13.14
N SER A 496 11.66 -41.05 13.10
CA SER A 496 11.42 -40.18 11.95
C SER A 496 12.59 -39.21 11.73
N GLN A 497 12.85 -38.88 10.46
CA GLN A 497 13.81 -37.86 10.01
C GLN A 497 13.05 -36.59 9.58
N ASN A 498 13.75 -35.46 9.40
CA ASN A 498 13.13 -34.20 8.98
C ASN A 498 12.38 -34.35 7.64
N GLU A 499 12.89 -35.21 6.77
CA GLU A 499 12.38 -35.55 5.44
C GLU A 499 11.12 -36.44 5.47
N ASP A 500 10.70 -36.92 6.65
CA ASP A 500 9.36 -37.52 6.86
C ASP A 500 8.29 -36.44 7.15
N TRP A 501 8.71 -35.23 7.57
CA TRP A 501 7.83 -34.10 7.81
C TRP A 501 7.63 -33.29 6.53
N TYR A 502 6.39 -32.91 6.22
CA TYR A 502 6.07 -32.16 5.01
C TYR A 502 6.19 -30.64 5.23
N PHE A 503 6.54 -29.91 4.17
CA PHE A 503 6.82 -28.47 4.23
C PHE A 503 5.61 -27.57 4.54
N ALA A 504 4.38 -28.05 4.31
CA ALA A 504 3.14 -27.33 4.62
C ALA A 504 1.99 -28.31 4.90
N GLN A 505 1.14 -28.01 5.89
CA GLN A 505 -0.07 -28.76 6.22
C GLN A 505 -1.27 -28.05 5.57
N SER A 506 -2.08 -28.75 4.76
CA SER A 506 -3.11 -28.12 3.89
C SER A 506 -4.52 -28.67 4.03
N ALA A 507 -4.67 -29.98 4.21
CA ALA A 507 -5.97 -30.61 4.40
C ALA A 507 -6.43 -30.58 5.87
N ILE A 508 -7.75 -30.58 6.07
CA ILE A 508 -8.39 -30.76 7.38
C ILE A 508 -7.96 -32.12 7.96
N GLY A 509 -7.41 -32.11 9.16
CA GLY A 509 -6.77 -33.27 9.79
C GLY A 509 -5.67 -32.89 10.77
N LYS A 510 -5.02 -33.89 11.38
CA LYS A 510 -4.06 -33.70 12.47
C LYS A 510 -2.69 -34.28 12.14
N TRP A 511 -1.67 -33.43 12.22
CA TRP A 511 -0.28 -33.85 12.31
C TRP A 511 0.11 -33.97 13.79
N THR A 512 0.88 -35.00 14.14
CA THR A 512 1.24 -35.32 15.53
C THR A 512 2.74 -35.61 15.63
N ILE A 513 3.39 -35.07 16.65
CA ILE A 513 4.76 -35.42 17.05
C ILE A 513 4.71 -36.21 18.35
N GLU A 514 5.13 -37.47 18.30
CA GLU A 514 5.26 -38.37 19.45
C GLU A 514 6.68 -38.31 20.01
N PHE A 515 6.82 -38.18 21.34
CA PHE A 515 8.12 -38.09 22.00
C PHE A 515 8.06 -38.66 23.42
N ASP A 516 9.14 -39.30 23.87
CA ASP A 516 9.24 -39.84 25.23
C ASP A 516 9.89 -38.85 26.21
N ILE A 517 9.39 -38.81 27.45
CA ILE A 517 10.05 -38.15 28.60
C ILE A 517 10.46 -39.22 29.60
N ALA A 518 11.74 -39.27 29.97
CA ALA A 518 12.21 -40.15 31.04
C ALA A 518 11.67 -39.67 32.41
N SER A 519 11.30 -40.59 33.31
CA SER A 519 10.70 -40.21 34.61
C SER A 519 11.56 -39.27 35.45
N ALA A 520 12.89 -39.41 35.38
CA ALA A 520 13.84 -38.48 36.02
C ALA A 520 13.84 -37.08 35.37
N ASP A 521 13.66 -37.00 34.06
CA ASP A 521 13.58 -35.75 33.29
C ASP A 521 12.25 -35.00 33.47
N LEU A 522 11.20 -35.70 33.93
CA LEU A 522 9.96 -35.09 34.42
C LEU A 522 10.09 -34.66 35.90
N ALA A 523 10.69 -35.51 36.75
CA ALA A 523 10.69 -35.31 38.20
C ALA A 523 11.58 -34.16 38.69
N ALA A 524 12.74 -33.92 38.06
CA ALA A 524 13.64 -32.82 38.41
C ALA A 524 13.24 -31.48 37.75
N ASN A 525 12.00 -31.39 37.26
CA ASN A 525 11.52 -30.39 36.32
C ASN A 525 10.26 -29.70 36.84
N LYS A 526 9.87 -28.56 36.24
CA LYS A 526 8.65 -27.84 36.62
C LYS A 526 7.84 -27.28 35.44
N THR A 527 8.44 -27.08 34.27
CA THR A 527 7.76 -26.46 33.10
C THR A 527 8.41 -26.86 31.77
N ALA A 528 7.69 -26.66 30.68
CA ALA A 528 8.17 -26.64 29.31
C ALA A 528 8.09 -25.25 28.66
N LEU A 529 8.69 -25.14 27.48
CA LEU A 529 8.47 -24.03 26.56
C LEU A 529 8.45 -24.53 25.12
N LEU A 530 7.28 -24.98 24.67
CA LEU A 530 7.03 -25.43 23.30
C LEU A 530 7.25 -24.26 22.34
N SER A 531 8.29 -24.34 21.52
CA SER A 531 8.66 -23.26 20.60
C SER A 531 8.25 -23.62 19.17
N VAL A 532 7.47 -22.75 18.52
CA VAL A 532 6.82 -22.99 17.22
C VAL A 532 7.29 -21.94 16.21
N SER A 533 7.83 -22.38 15.07
CA SER A 533 8.36 -21.50 14.02
C SER A 533 7.70 -21.81 12.68
N LEU A 534 7.14 -20.78 12.04
CA LEU A 534 6.54 -20.84 10.70
C LEU A 534 7.38 -19.93 9.79
N ALA A 535 7.77 -20.37 8.59
CA ALA A 535 8.33 -19.46 7.58
C ALA A 535 7.25 -18.82 6.68
N GLY A 536 5.96 -19.02 6.99
CA GLY A 536 4.82 -18.40 6.35
C GLY A 536 3.50 -18.89 6.95
N TYR A 537 2.45 -18.09 6.82
CA TYR A 537 1.08 -18.44 7.22
C TYR A 537 0.07 -17.78 6.28
N SER A 538 -0.89 -18.56 5.80
CA SER A 538 -1.98 -18.06 4.97
C SER A 538 -3.35 -18.40 5.58
N GLN A 539 -4.26 -17.44 5.52
CA GLN A 539 -5.47 -17.39 6.36
C GLN A 539 -6.64 -18.28 5.90
N SER A 540 -6.44 -19.21 4.95
CA SER A 540 -7.51 -20.11 4.49
C SER A 540 -7.79 -21.26 5.45
N ALA A 541 -6.86 -21.50 6.38
CA ALA A 541 -6.87 -22.58 7.35
C ALA A 541 -6.81 -22.06 8.80
N ALA A 542 -7.64 -22.64 9.67
CA ALA A 542 -7.58 -22.46 11.12
C ALA A 542 -6.85 -23.66 11.77
N LEU A 543 -5.83 -23.38 12.58
CA LEU A 543 -4.88 -24.38 13.08
C LEU A 543 -4.74 -24.34 14.61
N ASP A 544 -5.13 -25.41 15.28
CA ASP A 544 -4.93 -25.62 16.72
C ASP A 544 -3.59 -26.32 17.02
N ILE A 545 -2.97 -25.90 18.12
CA ILE A 545 -1.70 -26.39 18.66
C ILE A 545 -1.98 -26.99 20.05
N ASP A 546 -1.88 -28.32 20.18
CA ASP A 546 -2.16 -29.05 21.43
C ASP A 546 -0.96 -29.84 21.99
N VAL A 547 -0.90 -30.04 23.31
CA VAL A 547 0.00 -31.02 23.96
C VAL A 547 -0.86 -32.02 24.71
N ASN A 548 -0.67 -33.32 24.45
CA ASN A 548 -1.46 -34.41 25.04
C ASN A 548 -3.00 -34.20 24.95
N GLY A 549 -3.47 -33.44 23.95
CA GLY A 549 -4.89 -33.11 23.75
C GLY A 549 -5.37 -31.79 24.39
N GLN A 550 -4.54 -31.10 25.18
CA GLN A 550 -4.86 -29.75 25.67
C GLN A 550 -4.36 -28.70 24.67
N VAL A 551 -5.26 -27.86 24.14
CA VAL A 551 -4.92 -26.76 23.23
C VAL A 551 -4.21 -25.63 23.99
N TYR A 552 -3.09 -25.16 23.43
CA TYR A 552 -2.28 -24.05 23.95
C TYR A 552 -2.32 -22.80 23.07
N GLY A 553 -2.72 -22.94 21.80
CA GLY A 553 -2.91 -21.81 20.88
C GLY A 553 -3.69 -22.21 19.64
N SER A 554 -4.42 -21.24 19.10
CA SER A 554 -5.19 -21.37 17.86
C SER A 554 -4.74 -20.27 16.90
N LEU A 555 -4.41 -20.63 15.67
CA LEU A 555 -3.97 -19.71 14.62
C LEU A 555 -5.08 -19.60 13.55
N SER A 556 -5.78 -18.46 13.53
CA SER A 556 -6.78 -18.09 12.52
C SER A 556 -6.45 -16.74 11.87
N LYS A 557 -7.22 -16.39 10.82
CA LYS A 557 -7.31 -15.04 10.21
C LYS A 557 -7.44 -13.90 11.23
N ASP A 558 -8.06 -14.16 12.39
CA ASP A 558 -8.37 -13.18 13.44
C ASP A 558 -7.17 -12.99 14.40
N SER A 559 -6.21 -13.91 14.35
CA SER A 559 -4.97 -13.89 15.15
C SER A 559 -3.72 -13.53 14.35
N LEU A 560 -3.70 -13.80 13.04
CA LEU A 560 -2.55 -13.62 12.15
C LEU A 560 -2.95 -13.10 10.77
N THR A 561 -2.28 -12.03 10.35
CA THR A 561 -2.32 -11.57 8.95
C THR A 561 -1.79 -12.65 8.02
N SER A 562 -2.54 -12.97 6.97
CA SER A 562 -2.04 -13.80 5.86
C SER A 562 -0.80 -13.17 5.22
N ASP A 563 0.19 -13.98 4.88
CA ASP A 563 1.01 -13.75 3.70
C ASP A 563 0.47 -14.61 2.53
N PRO A 564 0.89 -14.34 1.27
CA PRO A 564 0.44 -15.05 0.09
C PRO A 564 1.45 -16.07 -0.44
N ALA A 565 2.49 -16.43 0.31
CA ALA A 565 3.65 -17.12 -0.24
C ALA A 565 3.32 -18.50 -0.80
N LEU A 566 2.68 -19.37 0.00
CA LEU A 566 2.46 -20.78 -0.37
C LEU A 566 1.66 -20.91 -1.67
N TYR A 567 0.60 -20.13 -1.80
CA TYR A 567 -0.25 -20.12 -2.99
C TYR A 567 0.36 -19.37 -4.19
N ARG A 568 1.48 -18.70 -3.98
CA ARG A 568 2.36 -18.11 -5.01
C ARG A 568 3.64 -18.95 -5.19
N SER A 569 3.56 -20.28 -5.06
CA SER A 569 4.70 -21.22 -5.22
C SER A 569 5.87 -21.03 -4.22
N GLY A 570 5.67 -20.26 -3.16
CA GLY A 570 6.69 -19.94 -2.15
C GLY A 570 6.95 -21.11 -1.20
N LYS A 571 8.15 -21.69 -1.30
CA LYS A 571 8.57 -22.88 -0.52
C LYS A 571 9.71 -22.61 0.45
N VAL A 572 10.34 -21.43 0.37
CA VAL A 572 11.47 -20.99 1.23
C VAL A 572 11.30 -19.54 1.73
N SER A 573 10.18 -18.92 1.41
CA SER A 573 9.88 -17.49 1.56
C SER A 573 8.48 -17.33 2.10
N GLY A 574 8.24 -16.35 2.96
CA GLY A 574 6.95 -16.06 3.60
C GLY A 574 7.15 -15.12 4.78
N GLU A 575 6.10 -14.79 5.51
CA GLU A 575 6.25 -14.00 6.74
C GLU A 575 6.64 -14.90 7.90
N TRP A 576 7.89 -14.80 8.37
CA TRP A 576 8.35 -15.59 9.51
C TRP A 576 7.57 -15.25 10.78
N ARG A 577 6.96 -16.28 11.39
CA ARG A 577 6.22 -16.19 12.65
C ARG A 577 6.86 -17.11 13.69
N PHE A 578 6.89 -16.67 14.95
CA PHE A 578 7.44 -17.42 16.06
C PHE A 578 6.55 -17.29 17.29
N PHE A 579 6.19 -18.43 17.89
CA PHE A 579 5.32 -18.53 19.07
C PHE A 579 5.98 -19.41 20.12
N GLN A 580 5.74 -19.13 21.40
CA GLN A 580 6.22 -19.97 22.49
C GLN A 580 5.10 -20.21 23.51
N TYR A 581 4.82 -21.48 23.79
CA TYR A 581 3.79 -21.91 24.72
C TYR A 581 4.43 -22.57 25.94
N LYS A 582 4.21 -22.00 27.12
CA LYS A 582 4.61 -22.63 28.38
C LYS A 582 3.67 -23.80 28.66
N ILE A 583 4.22 -24.99 28.82
CA ILE A 583 3.47 -26.21 29.16
C ILE A 583 3.79 -26.55 30.61
N ASP A 584 2.80 -26.83 31.43
CA ASP A 584 3.02 -27.19 32.83
C ASP A 584 3.17 -28.72 33.00
N THR A 585 3.90 -29.15 34.03
CA THR A 585 4.34 -30.54 34.18
C THR A 585 3.26 -31.54 34.60
N ASP A 586 2.06 -31.07 34.90
CA ASP A 586 0.85 -31.89 35.11
C ASP A 586 0.23 -32.36 33.78
N ILE A 587 0.44 -31.62 32.70
CA ILE A 587 0.00 -32.00 31.35
C ILE A 587 1.00 -32.97 30.68
N LEU A 588 2.26 -32.94 31.09
CA LEU A 588 3.30 -33.87 30.64
C LEU A 588 3.36 -35.12 31.52
N LYS A 589 3.67 -36.28 30.93
CA LYS A 589 3.77 -37.57 31.64
C LYS A 589 5.08 -38.30 31.31
N ALA A 590 5.48 -39.25 32.16
CA ALA A 590 6.62 -40.11 31.87
C ALA A 590 6.26 -41.13 30.77
N GLY A 591 7.21 -41.45 29.89
CA GLY A 591 6.96 -42.18 28.65
C GLY A 591 6.40 -41.27 27.56
N GLN A 592 5.54 -41.84 26.70
CA GLN A 592 5.10 -41.20 25.45
C GLN A 592 4.17 -40.01 25.70
N ASN A 593 4.51 -38.88 25.10
CA ASN A 593 3.70 -37.66 25.01
C ASN A 593 3.45 -37.34 23.53
N THR A 594 2.44 -36.50 23.27
CA THR A 594 2.15 -35.98 21.94
C THR A 594 2.13 -34.46 21.92
N VAL A 595 2.56 -33.88 20.81
CA VAL A 595 2.22 -32.51 20.43
C VAL A 595 1.47 -32.54 19.09
N GLY A 596 0.36 -31.83 18.97
CA GLY A 596 -0.58 -31.94 17.88
C GLY A 596 -0.85 -30.62 17.15
N PHE A 597 -1.02 -30.74 15.83
CA PHE A 597 -1.31 -29.66 14.89
C PHE A 597 -2.58 -30.00 14.11
N THR A 598 -3.71 -29.41 14.49
CA THR A 598 -5.02 -29.78 13.94
C THR A 598 -5.58 -28.66 13.08
N ILE A 599 -5.68 -28.87 11.75
CA ILE A 599 -6.46 -27.97 10.89
C ILE A 599 -7.94 -28.29 11.10
N LEU A 600 -8.66 -27.36 11.73
CA LEU A 600 -10.09 -27.48 12.06
C LEU A 600 -10.98 -27.10 10.86
N GLU A 601 -10.63 -26.01 10.20
CA GLU A 601 -11.33 -25.48 9.03
C GLU A 601 -10.33 -25.27 7.89
N ALA A 602 -10.73 -25.65 6.68
CA ALA A 602 -10.13 -25.20 5.44
C ALA A 602 -11.26 -24.71 4.53
N THR A 603 -11.14 -23.49 4.01
CA THR A 603 -12.17 -22.93 3.12
C THR A 603 -12.26 -23.73 1.81
N GLY A 604 -13.48 -24.09 1.42
CA GLY A 604 -13.74 -25.19 0.46
C GLY A 604 -13.91 -24.79 -1.01
N HIS A 605 -12.95 -24.10 -1.61
CA HIS A 605 -12.83 -23.93 -3.07
C HIS A 605 -11.50 -24.53 -3.55
N ARG A 606 -11.39 -24.88 -4.85
CA ARG A 606 -10.11 -25.36 -5.43
C ARG A 606 -8.98 -24.33 -5.23
N GLU A 607 -9.35 -23.05 -5.19
CA GLU A 607 -8.50 -21.88 -4.99
C GLU A 607 -8.00 -21.69 -3.55
N THR A 608 -8.51 -22.44 -2.56
CA THR A 608 -8.19 -22.24 -1.12
C THR A 608 -7.54 -23.44 -0.43
N LEU A 609 -7.56 -24.62 -1.07
CA LEU A 609 -6.83 -25.83 -0.64
C LEU A 609 -5.30 -25.69 -0.69
N LEU A 610 -4.77 -24.66 -1.36
CA LEU A 610 -3.33 -24.41 -1.56
C LEU A 610 -2.80 -23.23 -0.72
N LYS A 611 -3.55 -22.78 0.28
CA LYS A 611 -3.38 -21.49 0.99
C LYS A 611 -3.06 -21.65 2.49
N SER A 612 -2.20 -22.60 2.87
CA SER A 612 -2.16 -23.15 4.24
C SER A 612 -0.84 -22.95 5.03
N SER A 613 -0.68 -23.65 6.15
CA SER A 613 0.29 -23.35 7.22
C SER A 613 1.61 -24.15 7.13
N LEU A 614 2.73 -23.51 7.46
CA LEU A 614 4.05 -24.13 7.72
C LEU A 614 4.37 -24.10 9.23
N LEU A 615 5.21 -25.02 9.73
CA LEU A 615 5.07 -25.52 11.11
C LEU A 615 6.31 -26.30 11.64
N ARG A 616 6.85 -25.97 12.85
CA ARG A 616 8.01 -26.63 13.54
C ARG A 616 7.86 -26.66 15.08
N TYR A 617 8.57 -27.51 15.85
CA TYR A 617 8.38 -27.74 17.32
C TYR A 617 9.67 -28.11 18.14
N SER A 618 9.66 -27.94 19.50
CA SER A 618 10.65 -28.49 20.49
C SER A 618 10.30 -28.31 22.02
N LYS A 619 10.88 -29.16 22.94
CA LYS A 619 11.07 -29.10 24.46
C LYS A 619 10.28 -30.11 25.36
N PRO A 620 10.55 -30.33 26.70
CA PRO A 620 11.57 -29.81 27.69
C PRO A 620 12.27 -30.90 28.60
N LEU A 621 12.93 -30.71 29.75
CA LEU A 621 14.04 -29.84 30.23
C LEU A 621 15.09 -30.85 30.82
N PRO A 622 15.42 -31.06 32.12
CA PRO A 622 15.71 -30.23 33.33
C PRO A 622 17.24 -30.07 33.54
N ALA A 623 17.84 -29.80 34.72
CA ALA A 623 17.40 -29.50 36.11
C ALA A 623 18.26 -28.37 36.71
N GLU A 624 17.73 -27.61 37.68
CA GLU A 624 18.30 -26.32 38.15
C GLU A 624 18.77 -25.41 37.01
N ALA A 625 17.81 -24.93 36.23
CA ALA A 625 18.00 -23.99 35.13
C ALA A 625 16.98 -22.84 35.24
N GLU A 626 17.40 -21.64 34.82
CA GLU A 626 16.52 -20.47 34.80
C GLU A 626 15.36 -20.61 33.80
N LEU A 627 14.15 -20.29 34.26
CA LEU A 627 13.33 -19.32 33.52
C LEU A 627 13.62 -17.94 34.13
N VAL A 628 13.89 -16.97 33.25
CA VAL A 628 13.64 -15.54 33.50
C VAL A 628 12.47 -15.21 32.56
N ALA A 629 11.39 -14.54 32.96
CA ALA A 629 11.25 -13.61 34.08
C ALA A 629 10.82 -14.16 35.45
N ILE A 630 11.40 -13.52 36.46
CA ILE A 630 10.84 -13.12 37.77
C ILE A 630 10.30 -11.69 37.54
N GLU A 631 9.14 -11.20 38.00
CA GLU A 631 8.05 -11.66 38.89
C GLU A 631 6.81 -10.73 38.62
N VAL A 632 5.55 -10.97 39.01
CA VAL A 632 4.83 -12.17 39.50
C VAL A 632 3.32 -12.07 39.13
N VAL A 633 2.55 -13.09 39.52
CA VAL A 633 1.13 -13.36 39.18
C VAL A 633 0.10 -12.57 40.01
N ALA A 634 -1.05 -12.27 39.37
CA ALA A 634 -2.39 -11.97 39.92
C ALA A 634 -2.67 -10.68 40.73
N ALA A 635 -3.37 -9.73 40.08
CA ALA A 635 -4.29 -8.78 40.74
C ALA A 635 -5.56 -8.42 39.92
N MET A 636 -5.69 -8.89 38.67
CA MET A 636 -6.67 -8.41 37.67
C MET A 636 -8.14 -8.86 37.85
N LEU A 637 -8.54 -9.28 39.06
CA LEU A 637 -9.96 -9.48 39.41
C LEU A 637 -10.44 -8.64 40.61
N LEU A 638 -9.58 -7.82 41.22
CA LEU A 638 -9.99 -6.88 42.28
C LEU A 638 -9.60 -5.41 42.03
N LEU A 639 -8.70 -5.10 41.09
CA LEU A 639 -8.33 -3.71 40.77
C LEU A 639 -9.26 -3.03 39.73
N ARG A 640 -10.58 -3.15 39.92
CA ARG A 640 -11.57 -2.30 39.21
C ARG A 640 -12.13 -1.18 40.09
N TYR A 641 -11.63 -1.00 41.33
CA TYR A 641 -12.16 0.00 42.26
C TYR A 641 -11.17 0.51 43.35
N ALA A 642 -9.94 0.87 42.97
CA ALA A 642 -9.06 1.68 43.84
C ALA A 642 -7.99 2.45 43.03
N LEU A 643 -7.90 3.77 43.28
CA LEU A 643 -6.73 4.68 43.15
C LEU A 643 -5.80 4.49 41.91
N ASN A 644 -5.71 5.39 40.92
CA ASN A 644 -5.89 6.85 40.86
C ASN A 644 -4.86 7.70 41.63
N SER A 645 -3.58 7.61 41.25
CA SER A 645 -2.50 8.59 41.56
C SER A 645 -1.35 8.53 40.53
N CYS A 646 -1.61 8.86 39.26
CA CYS A 646 -0.57 9.03 38.21
C CYS A 646 -0.56 10.46 37.61
N ASP A 647 -1.63 11.22 37.84
CA ASP A 647 -1.90 12.51 37.19
C ASP A 647 -1.00 13.66 37.69
N ILE A 648 -0.46 13.57 38.92
CA ILE A 648 0.37 14.63 39.50
C ILE A 648 1.82 14.57 38.99
N GLU A 649 2.45 13.40 38.96
CA GLU A 649 3.79 13.24 38.38
C GLU A 649 3.78 13.55 36.88
N THR A 650 2.75 13.08 36.16
CA THR A 650 2.56 13.40 34.73
C THR A 650 2.45 14.91 34.50
N ARG A 651 1.69 15.64 35.32
CA ARG A 651 1.54 17.10 35.18
C ARG A 651 2.81 17.88 35.53
N LEU A 652 3.53 17.50 36.59
CA LEU A 652 4.81 18.12 36.95
C LEU A 652 5.88 17.85 35.90
N SER A 653 5.96 16.61 35.38
CA SER A 653 6.85 16.27 34.27
C SER A 653 6.52 17.09 33.03
N ASN A 654 5.24 17.20 32.65
CA ASN A 654 4.82 17.95 31.46
C ASN A 654 5.22 19.43 31.53
N VAL A 655 5.04 20.08 32.69
CA VAL A 655 5.48 21.48 32.89
C VAL A 655 7.00 21.61 32.73
N TRP A 656 7.77 20.66 33.27
CA TRP A 656 9.23 20.64 33.14
C TRP A 656 9.71 20.39 31.69
N THR A 657 9.00 19.56 30.92
CA THR A 657 9.33 19.31 29.50
C THR A 657 8.84 20.40 28.56
N SER A 658 7.84 21.21 28.93
CA SER A 658 7.42 22.38 28.14
C SER A 658 8.25 23.64 28.43
N LEU A 659 9.07 23.65 29.48
CA LEU A 659 9.89 24.81 29.83
C LEU A 659 10.92 25.17 28.73
N PRO A 660 11.64 24.21 28.12
CA PRO A 660 12.52 24.49 26.98
C PRO A 660 11.80 25.12 25.81
N ASP A 661 10.67 24.55 25.36
CA ASP A 661 9.87 25.06 24.24
C ASP A 661 9.43 26.52 24.48
N VAL A 662 9.04 26.87 25.71
CA VAL A 662 8.65 28.24 26.10
C VAL A 662 9.84 29.21 26.14
N VAL A 663 11.05 28.71 26.41
CA VAL A 663 12.30 29.50 26.38
C VAL A 663 12.81 29.68 24.96
N GLU A 664 12.80 28.65 24.11
CA GLU A 664 13.11 28.77 22.68
C GLU A 664 12.09 29.67 21.95
N GLU A 665 10.78 29.55 22.24
CA GLU A 665 9.74 30.49 21.76
C GLU A 665 10.01 31.94 22.21
N THR A 666 10.76 32.19 23.29
CA THR A 666 11.09 33.56 23.72
C THR A 666 12.45 34.06 23.23
N GLU A 667 13.36 33.18 22.81
CA GLU A 667 14.62 33.55 22.16
C GLU A 667 14.37 34.16 20.76
N GLU A 668 13.41 33.62 19.98
CA GLU A 668 12.96 34.23 18.70
C GLU A 668 12.36 35.65 18.87
N TYR A 669 11.83 36.01 20.05
CA TYR A 669 11.34 37.36 20.32
C TYR A 669 12.44 38.32 20.81
N ALA A 670 13.55 37.80 21.35
CA ALA A 670 14.66 38.63 21.84
C ALA A 670 15.40 39.32 20.69
N GLU A 671 15.77 38.59 19.62
CA GLU A 671 16.48 39.15 18.46
C GLU A 671 15.67 40.22 17.70
N VAL A 672 14.34 40.26 17.86
CA VAL A 672 13.44 41.12 17.07
C VAL A 672 13.06 42.42 17.79
N TYR A 673 13.17 42.48 19.13
CA TYR A 673 12.61 43.59 19.94
C TYR A 673 13.55 44.16 21.02
N ASP A 674 14.86 43.88 20.96
CA ASP A 674 15.88 44.28 21.94
C ASP A 674 15.83 45.78 22.35
N ASP A 675 15.47 46.68 21.43
CA ASP A 675 15.39 48.12 21.64
C ASP A 675 14.13 48.63 22.40
N ASP A 676 13.12 47.80 22.74
CA ASP A 676 11.89 48.26 23.44
C ASP A 676 11.90 48.00 24.96
N PRO A 677 12.12 49.02 25.83
CA PRO A 677 12.24 48.84 27.28
C PRO A 677 10.93 48.45 27.99
N SER A 678 9.80 48.37 27.27
CA SER A 678 8.55 47.84 27.80
C SER A 678 8.42 46.33 27.63
N VAL A 679 9.03 45.76 26.59
CA VAL A 679 9.11 44.30 26.39
C VAL A 679 10.09 43.70 27.40
N TRP A 680 11.28 44.29 27.53
CA TRP A 680 12.30 43.84 28.48
C TRP A 680 11.81 43.77 29.94
N ARG A 681 11.08 44.78 30.43
CA ARG A 681 10.49 44.71 31.79
C ARG A 681 9.41 43.65 31.93
N ALA A 682 8.60 43.42 30.90
CA ALA A 682 7.58 42.38 30.94
C ALA A 682 8.19 40.96 30.94
N ALA A 683 9.39 40.80 30.35
CA ALA A 683 10.18 39.59 30.44
C ALA A 683 10.86 39.46 31.82
N GLU A 684 11.40 40.55 32.38
CA GLU A 684 11.97 40.62 33.73
C GLU A 684 10.94 40.28 34.82
N ASP A 685 9.74 40.88 34.78
CA ASP A 685 8.60 40.58 35.66
C ASP A 685 8.15 39.12 35.56
N LEU A 686 8.24 38.50 34.38
CA LEU A 686 7.92 37.09 34.17
C LEU A 686 9.02 36.19 34.77
N TYR A 687 10.29 36.50 34.50
CA TYR A 687 11.45 35.75 35.01
C TYR A 687 11.51 35.78 36.54
N LEU A 688 11.31 36.95 37.16
CA LEU A 688 11.21 37.09 38.62
C LEU A 688 10.01 36.32 39.19
N GLY A 689 8.83 36.40 38.55
CA GLY A 689 7.65 35.63 38.97
C GLY A 689 7.81 34.11 38.87
N ILE A 690 8.67 33.62 37.96
CA ILE A 690 9.06 32.21 37.88
C ILE A 690 10.04 31.85 39.01
N LEU A 691 11.01 32.71 39.32
CA LEU A 691 11.95 32.49 40.43
C LEU A 691 11.25 32.44 41.80
N ASP A 692 10.34 33.37 42.08
CA ASP A 692 9.52 33.35 43.31
C ASP A 692 8.74 32.02 43.45
N GLY A 693 8.19 31.52 42.35
CA GLY A 693 7.48 30.23 42.33
C GLY A 693 8.38 29.01 42.59
N VAL A 694 9.69 29.12 42.37
CA VAL A 694 10.68 28.05 42.54
C VAL A 694 11.30 28.03 43.96
N GLU A 695 11.23 29.13 44.73
CA GLU A 695 11.77 29.16 46.11
C GLU A 695 10.83 28.54 47.16
N ILE A 696 9.52 28.49 46.89
CA ILE A 696 8.47 28.00 47.81
C ILE A 696 8.78 26.62 48.46
N PRO A 697 9.32 25.61 47.76
CA PRO A 697 9.66 24.30 48.37
C PRO A 697 10.66 24.35 49.53
N PHE A 698 11.50 25.38 49.63
CA PHE A 698 12.56 25.43 50.65
C PHE A 698 12.08 25.83 52.05
N HIS A 699 10.93 26.50 52.17
CA HIS A 699 10.47 27.09 53.43
C HIS A 699 9.65 26.17 54.35
N LEU A 700 9.22 24.99 53.89
CA LEU A 700 8.44 24.01 54.67
C LEU A 700 9.21 23.35 55.84
N SER A 701 10.49 23.66 56.01
CA SER A 701 11.39 23.11 57.03
C SER A 701 11.10 23.56 58.48
N ASN A 702 10.28 24.61 58.68
CA ASN A 702 10.12 25.28 59.98
C ASN A 702 8.80 25.02 60.74
N ILE A 703 7.93 24.11 60.28
CA ILE A 703 6.68 23.78 61.00
C ILE A 703 7.01 23.06 62.34
N PRO A 704 6.70 23.65 63.53
CA PRO A 704 7.19 23.12 64.81
C PRO A 704 6.72 21.71 65.15
N LEU A 705 5.56 21.30 64.64
CA LEU A 705 4.91 20.03 64.95
C LEU A 705 5.61 18.78 64.36
N LEU A 706 6.63 18.96 63.51
CA LEU A 706 7.31 17.88 62.77
C LEU A 706 8.80 17.70 63.13
N ARG A 707 9.31 18.41 64.14
CA ARG A 707 10.68 18.18 64.63
C ARG A 707 10.76 16.85 65.40
N GLY A 708 11.72 16.00 65.01
CA GLY A 708 12.08 14.76 65.71
C GLY A 708 11.71 13.45 65.01
N LEU A 709 10.86 13.48 63.98
CA LEU A 709 10.47 12.27 63.22
C LEU A 709 11.39 12.03 62.01
N THR A 710 11.59 10.76 61.65
CA THR A 710 12.25 10.35 60.40
C THR A 710 11.42 10.72 59.15
N PHE A 711 12.00 10.61 57.96
CA PHE A 711 11.32 10.94 56.69
C PHE A 711 10.06 10.08 56.48
N GLU A 712 10.18 8.77 56.73
CA GLU A 712 9.12 7.77 56.56
C GLU A 712 7.97 7.98 57.55
N GLU A 713 8.27 8.28 58.82
CA GLU A 713 7.26 8.61 59.84
C GLU A 713 6.47 9.89 59.52
N ARG A 714 7.11 10.89 58.88
CA ARG A 714 6.42 12.11 58.42
C ARG A 714 5.50 11.78 57.25
N ALA A 715 5.98 11.04 56.25
CA ALA A 715 5.17 10.61 55.11
C ALA A 715 3.94 9.80 55.57
N PHE A 716 4.14 8.84 56.49
CA PHE A 716 3.06 8.02 57.04
C PHE A 716 2.02 8.87 57.79
N LYS A 717 2.44 9.79 58.67
CA LYS A 717 1.49 10.68 59.38
C LYS A 717 0.72 11.60 58.44
N ILE A 718 1.33 12.10 57.37
CA ILE A 718 0.67 12.92 56.35
C ILE A 718 -0.38 12.08 55.59
N LEU A 719 -0.06 10.84 55.22
CA LEU A 719 -0.98 9.92 54.55
C LEU A 719 -2.16 9.46 55.43
N THR A 720 -2.00 9.46 56.76
CA THR A 720 -3.09 9.11 57.71
C THR A 720 -3.87 10.30 58.27
N GLY A 721 -3.51 11.53 57.91
CA GLY A 721 -4.17 12.74 58.40
C GLY A 721 -5.49 13.05 57.65
N PRO A 722 -6.55 13.52 58.33
CA PRO A 722 -7.75 13.99 57.65
C PRO A 722 -7.44 15.10 56.64
N THR A 723 -7.84 14.91 55.39
CA THR A 723 -7.37 15.69 54.22
C THR A 723 -8.04 17.06 54.07
N THR A 724 -7.94 17.93 55.08
CA THR A 724 -8.47 19.30 55.03
C THR A 724 -7.59 20.29 55.81
N PHE A 725 -6.51 20.81 55.21
CA PHE A 725 -6.05 22.20 55.38
C PHE A 725 -4.95 22.59 54.36
N GLY A 726 -4.89 23.86 53.97
CA GLY A 726 -3.69 24.50 53.39
C GLY A 726 -3.50 24.47 51.86
N LYS A 727 -3.51 23.29 51.23
CA LYS A 727 -2.83 23.11 49.92
C LYS A 727 -3.35 23.96 48.73
N ASN A 728 -4.65 24.18 48.62
CA ASN A 728 -5.29 24.76 47.43
C ASN A 728 -5.33 26.30 47.36
N VAL A 729 -4.39 27.02 48.01
CA VAL A 729 -4.36 28.49 47.96
C VAL A 729 -3.00 29.01 47.48
N GLU A 730 -1.91 28.50 48.03
CA GLU A 730 -0.56 28.93 47.63
C GLU A 730 -0.13 28.35 46.27
N GLU A 731 -0.50 27.10 45.96
CA GLU A 731 -0.23 26.48 44.65
C GLU A 731 -1.02 27.16 43.52
N ASP A 732 -2.32 27.41 43.71
CA ASP A 732 -3.17 28.07 42.71
C ASP A 732 -2.82 29.56 42.52
N THR A 733 -2.47 30.29 43.59
CA THR A 733 -2.09 31.72 43.49
C THR A 733 -0.76 31.89 42.74
N SER A 734 0.23 31.05 43.03
CA SER A 734 1.54 31.10 42.36
C SER A 734 1.39 30.80 40.86
N LYS A 735 0.58 29.79 40.53
CA LYS A 735 0.26 29.43 39.14
C LYS A 735 -0.46 30.57 38.41
N GLN A 736 -1.47 31.18 39.02
CA GLN A 736 -2.20 32.30 38.40
C GLN A 736 -1.32 33.55 38.19
N ASN A 737 -0.35 33.81 39.06
CA ASN A 737 0.62 34.90 38.85
C ASN A 737 1.51 34.65 37.62
N ILE A 738 2.05 33.44 37.45
CA ILE A 738 2.88 33.09 36.28
C ILE A 738 2.05 33.14 34.99
N GLU A 739 0.89 32.48 34.95
CA GLU A 739 -0.02 32.51 33.79
C GLU A 739 -0.46 33.94 33.44
N GLY A 740 -0.72 34.78 34.47
CA GLY A 740 -1.06 36.19 34.31
C GLY A 740 0.08 37.06 33.77
N ASN A 741 1.33 36.81 34.17
CA ASN A 741 2.50 37.51 33.64
C ASN A 741 2.84 37.07 32.21
N VAL A 742 2.69 35.79 31.86
CA VAL A 742 2.78 35.31 30.45
C VAL A 742 1.74 36.02 29.57
N ALA A 743 0.49 36.14 30.06
CA ALA A 743 -0.59 36.83 29.34
C ALA A 743 -0.34 38.35 29.17
N LYS A 744 0.35 39.00 30.12
CA LYS A 744 0.82 40.38 29.98
C LYS A 744 1.92 40.49 28.92
N LEU A 745 2.97 39.68 28.98
CA LEU A 745 4.09 39.72 28.04
C LEU A 745 3.61 39.55 26.60
N ARG A 746 2.77 38.54 26.33
CA ARG A 746 2.16 38.34 24.99
C ARG A 746 1.33 39.56 24.54
N ASN A 747 0.61 40.23 25.44
CA ASN A 747 -0.10 41.48 25.11
C ASN A 747 0.82 42.66 24.79
N VAL A 748 1.92 42.84 25.53
CA VAL A 748 2.87 43.94 25.29
C VAL A 748 3.56 43.78 23.92
N VAL A 749 3.98 42.55 23.58
CA VAL A 749 4.55 42.21 22.26
C VAL A 749 3.54 42.50 21.14
N LEU A 750 2.30 42.01 21.25
CA LEU A 750 1.22 42.27 20.29
C LEU A 750 0.92 43.77 20.12
N MET A 751 0.97 44.55 21.21
CA MET A 751 0.74 46.01 21.15
C MET A 751 1.89 46.75 20.45
N SER A 752 3.15 46.34 20.63
CA SER A 752 4.28 46.95 19.91
C SER A 752 4.25 46.67 18.41
N GLN A 753 3.75 45.51 17.97
CA GLN A 753 3.54 45.20 16.54
C GLN A 753 2.60 46.19 15.82
N HIS A 754 1.78 46.96 16.55
CA HIS A 754 0.84 47.92 15.95
C HIS A 754 1.40 49.33 15.72
N LYS A 755 2.66 49.62 16.13
CA LYS A 755 3.28 50.96 15.98
C LYS A 755 3.50 51.41 14.52
N HIS A 756 3.49 50.50 13.54
CA HIS A 756 3.72 50.82 12.11
C HIS A 756 2.44 51.02 11.27
N ILE A 757 1.26 51.12 11.88
CA ILE A 757 -0.01 51.27 11.16
C ILE A 757 -0.18 52.72 10.63
N ASN A 758 0.14 52.95 9.36
CA ASN A 758 -0.33 54.15 8.64
C ASN A 758 -0.69 53.97 7.14
N LYS A 759 -0.53 52.76 6.58
CA LYS A 759 -1.14 52.40 5.28
C LYS A 759 -2.51 51.72 5.44
N SER A 760 -2.71 50.96 6.52
CA SER A 760 -3.87 50.08 6.72
C SER A 760 -5.18 50.82 7.02
N LEU A 761 -5.11 52.03 7.57
CA LEU A 761 -6.29 52.76 8.07
C LEU A 761 -7.30 53.14 6.98
N LYS A 762 -6.86 53.28 5.71
CA LYS A 762 -7.77 53.52 4.59
C LYS A 762 -8.57 52.25 4.24
N ALA A 763 -7.87 51.14 4.02
CA ALA A 763 -8.49 49.85 3.72
C ALA A 763 -9.43 49.40 4.85
N LEU A 764 -9.03 49.60 6.11
CA LEU A 764 -9.88 49.29 7.26
C LEU A 764 -11.19 50.08 7.26
N LYS A 765 -11.18 51.37 6.89
CA LYS A 765 -12.42 52.19 6.80
C LYS A 765 -13.35 51.73 5.66
N GLU A 766 -12.78 51.36 4.52
CA GLU A 766 -13.53 50.84 3.37
C GLU A 766 -14.16 49.47 3.72
N GLN A 767 -13.42 48.61 4.42
CA GLN A 767 -13.89 47.29 4.88
C GLN A 767 -14.90 47.38 6.03
N LEU A 768 -14.73 48.30 6.99
CA LEU A 768 -15.67 48.48 8.11
C LEU A 768 -17.02 49.04 7.63
N ASN A 769 -17.01 49.95 6.65
CA ASN A 769 -18.25 50.43 6.02
C ASN A 769 -19.01 49.30 5.31
N SER A 770 -18.28 48.40 4.61
CA SER A 770 -18.88 47.21 3.99
C SER A 770 -19.53 46.29 5.02
N GLN A 771 -18.84 46.00 6.13
CA GLN A 771 -19.40 45.13 7.18
C GLN A 771 -20.52 45.79 8.00
N LEU A 772 -20.53 47.11 8.18
CA LEU A 772 -21.66 47.84 8.75
C LEU A 772 -22.91 47.71 7.87
N GLN A 773 -22.80 47.95 6.56
CA GLN A 773 -23.89 47.72 5.61
C GLN A 773 -24.39 46.26 5.63
N GLN A 774 -23.47 45.30 5.77
CA GLN A 774 -23.80 43.88 5.84
C GLN A 774 -24.49 43.49 7.16
N ALA A 775 -24.08 44.09 8.29
CA ALA A 775 -24.70 43.88 9.59
C ALA A 775 -26.08 44.56 9.70
N ASP A 776 -26.23 45.77 9.14
CA ASP A 776 -27.53 46.43 8.99
C ASP A 776 -28.48 45.57 8.15
N TRP A 777 -28.02 45.07 6.99
CA TRP A 777 -28.79 44.17 6.14
C TRP A 777 -29.16 42.86 6.85
N ALA A 778 -28.26 42.25 7.62
CA ALA A 778 -28.52 41.01 8.36
C ALA A 778 -29.55 41.21 9.48
N ARG A 779 -29.45 42.30 10.25
CA ARG A 779 -30.43 42.69 11.27
C ARG A 779 -31.83 42.88 10.69
N ASP A 780 -31.91 43.42 9.48
CA ASP A 780 -33.17 43.64 8.77
C ASP A 780 -33.67 42.36 8.04
N ASN A 781 -32.81 41.35 7.86
CA ASN A 781 -33.12 40.06 7.20
C ASN A 781 -32.76 38.80 8.03
N PRO A 782 -33.20 38.67 9.31
CA PRO A 782 -32.72 37.65 10.25
C PRO A 782 -33.15 36.20 9.94
N LYS A 783 -33.87 35.97 8.83
CA LYS A 783 -34.16 34.64 8.29
C LYS A 783 -33.23 34.21 7.15
N ALA A 784 -32.51 35.15 6.53
CA ALA A 784 -31.49 34.84 5.52
C ALA A 784 -30.17 34.40 6.17
N GLU A 785 -29.78 35.04 7.27
CA GLU A 785 -28.60 34.70 8.05
C GLU A 785 -28.61 33.23 8.53
N LYS A 786 -29.77 32.71 8.96
CA LYS A 786 -29.94 31.30 9.35
C LYS A 786 -29.80 30.26 8.23
N LEU A 787 -29.61 30.68 6.97
CA LEU A 787 -29.27 29.80 5.84
C LEU A 787 -27.79 29.87 5.45
N MET A 788 -26.97 30.66 6.17
CA MET A 788 -25.54 30.88 5.87
C MET A 788 -24.63 30.02 6.76
N THR A 789 -24.95 28.75 6.96
CA THR A 789 -23.96 27.76 7.41
C THR A 789 -22.87 27.64 6.33
N LYS A 790 -21.61 27.93 6.69
CA LYS A 790 -20.49 27.86 5.75
C LYS A 790 -20.19 26.42 5.35
N ALA A 791 -20.73 25.97 4.23
CA ALA A 791 -20.16 24.86 3.47
C ALA A 791 -18.78 25.26 2.93
N PHE A 792 -17.85 24.32 2.85
CA PHE A 792 -16.50 24.56 2.31
C PHE A 792 -16.44 24.47 0.78
N ILE A 793 -17.53 24.04 0.14
CA ILE A 793 -17.67 23.89 -1.31
C ILE A 793 -19.09 24.27 -1.72
N THR A 794 -19.26 24.88 -2.89
CA THR A 794 -20.58 25.08 -3.51
C THR A 794 -21.07 23.81 -4.19
N LEU A 795 -22.38 23.73 -4.47
CA LEU A 795 -22.95 22.60 -5.21
C LEU A 795 -22.35 22.45 -6.62
N ASP A 796 -21.94 23.56 -7.24
CA ASP A 796 -21.36 23.58 -8.59
C ASP A 796 -19.88 23.14 -8.61
N GLU A 797 -19.12 23.43 -7.55
CA GLU A 797 -17.77 22.88 -7.35
C GLU A 797 -17.82 21.39 -6.97
N LEU A 798 -18.85 20.94 -6.24
CA LEU A 798 -19.08 19.52 -5.98
C LEU A 798 -19.41 18.77 -7.28
N ARG A 799 -20.31 19.32 -8.11
CA ARG A 799 -20.59 18.83 -9.48
C ARG A 799 -19.31 18.70 -10.30
N ALA A 800 -18.50 19.76 -10.37
CA ALA A 800 -17.22 19.75 -11.09
C ALA A 800 -16.23 18.70 -10.56
N SER A 801 -16.31 18.34 -9.27
CA SER A 801 -15.43 17.35 -8.64
C SER A 801 -15.82 15.88 -8.91
N ILE A 802 -17.03 15.62 -9.41
CA ILE A 802 -17.52 14.28 -9.77
C ILE A 802 -17.64 14.05 -11.29
N GLY A 803 -16.99 14.87 -12.12
CA GLY A 803 -16.99 14.72 -13.59
C GLY A 803 -18.29 15.10 -14.31
N PHE A 804 -19.18 15.84 -13.64
CA PHE A 804 -20.52 16.17 -14.13
C PHE A 804 -20.54 16.97 -15.45
N ASP A 805 -21.00 16.35 -16.56
CA ASP A 805 -21.49 17.08 -17.74
C ASP A 805 -23.03 17.10 -17.71
N PRO A 806 -23.68 18.25 -17.39
CA PRO A 806 -25.15 18.33 -17.31
C PRO A 806 -25.86 17.97 -18.62
N ARG A 807 -25.14 17.94 -19.75
CA ARG A 807 -25.73 17.72 -21.07
C ARG A 807 -25.62 16.28 -21.56
N ILE A 808 -24.96 15.38 -20.82
CA ILE A 808 -24.77 13.98 -21.23
C ILE A 808 -26.11 13.29 -21.51
N ASN A 809 -26.95 13.17 -20.47
CA ASN A 809 -28.29 12.59 -20.54
C ASN A 809 -29.16 13.24 -21.63
N GLN A 810 -29.04 14.56 -21.82
CA GLN A 810 -29.76 15.27 -22.87
C GLN A 810 -29.28 14.88 -24.29
N ARG A 811 -27.97 14.75 -24.51
CA ARG A 811 -27.42 14.27 -25.79
C ARG A 811 -27.85 12.83 -26.05
N ASP A 812 -27.71 11.95 -25.07
CA ASP A 812 -27.89 10.52 -25.28
C ASP A 812 -29.38 10.18 -25.49
N MET A 813 -30.29 10.82 -24.74
CA MET A 813 -31.73 10.72 -25.00
C MET A 813 -32.12 11.29 -26.37
N VAL A 814 -31.57 12.44 -26.79
CA VAL A 814 -31.89 13.05 -28.08
C VAL A 814 -31.34 12.21 -29.24
N THR A 815 -30.10 11.73 -29.16
CA THR A 815 -29.48 10.88 -30.19
C THR A 815 -30.19 9.53 -30.27
N SER A 816 -30.47 8.88 -29.13
CA SER A 816 -31.25 7.63 -29.08
C SER A 816 -32.67 7.79 -29.65
N MET A 817 -33.34 8.92 -29.41
CA MET A 817 -34.65 9.22 -30.03
C MET A 817 -34.53 9.43 -31.54
N ILE A 818 -33.50 10.14 -32.01
CA ILE A 818 -33.25 10.39 -33.43
C ILE A 818 -32.93 9.07 -34.16
N ASP A 819 -32.10 8.21 -33.58
CA ASP A 819 -31.70 6.95 -34.20
C ASP A 819 -32.82 5.91 -34.19
N ALA A 820 -33.57 5.81 -33.09
CA ALA A 820 -34.76 4.96 -33.06
C ALA A 820 -35.85 5.46 -34.05
N GLN A 821 -35.97 6.78 -34.29
CA GLN A 821 -36.83 7.33 -35.35
C GLN A 821 -36.34 7.01 -36.77
N LYS A 822 -35.04 6.74 -36.99
CA LYS A 822 -34.51 6.31 -38.29
C LYS A 822 -34.81 4.83 -38.56
N VAL A 823 -34.66 3.96 -37.55
CA VAL A 823 -34.73 2.50 -37.73
C VAL A 823 -36.12 1.90 -37.46
N CYS A 824 -36.98 2.57 -36.67
CA CYS A 824 -38.33 2.08 -36.36
C CYS A 824 -39.40 2.81 -37.19
N PRO A 825 -40.15 2.11 -38.07
CA PRO A 825 -41.23 2.74 -38.83
C PRO A 825 -42.41 3.16 -37.91
N PRO A 826 -43.22 4.18 -38.29
CA PRO A 826 -44.29 4.71 -37.45
C PRO A 826 -45.25 3.68 -36.89
N ASP A 827 -45.61 2.65 -37.68
CA ASP A 827 -46.54 1.60 -37.24
C ASP A 827 -45.96 0.68 -36.15
N MET A 828 -44.64 0.51 -36.12
CA MET A 828 -43.95 -0.24 -35.06
C MET A 828 -43.94 0.55 -33.75
N ILE A 829 -43.76 1.87 -33.83
CA ILE A 829 -43.85 2.80 -32.68
C ILE A 829 -45.31 2.84 -32.17
N ASN A 830 -46.29 2.91 -33.07
CA ASN A 830 -47.71 2.82 -32.75
C ASN A 830 -48.08 1.50 -32.07
N HIS A 831 -47.48 0.38 -32.50
CA HIS A 831 -47.68 -0.93 -31.85
C HIS A 831 -47.09 -0.95 -30.44
N ALA A 832 -45.89 -0.42 -30.25
CA ALA A 832 -45.24 -0.35 -28.94
C ALA A 832 -46.02 0.54 -27.94
N MET A 833 -46.67 1.62 -28.41
CA MET A 833 -47.56 2.44 -27.57
C MET A 833 -48.72 1.66 -26.92
N LEU A 834 -49.08 0.47 -27.44
CA LEU A 834 -50.10 -0.37 -26.82
C LEU A 834 -49.67 -0.90 -25.44
N ALA A 835 -48.37 -1.01 -25.16
CA ALA A 835 -47.85 -1.42 -23.85
C ALA A 835 -48.30 -0.46 -22.72
N PHE A 836 -48.34 0.85 -23.00
CA PHE A 836 -48.81 1.88 -22.05
C PHE A 836 -50.33 1.83 -21.80
N ARG A 837 -51.09 1.10 -22.62
CA ARG A 837 -52.53 0.84 -22.40
C ARG A 837 -52.79 -0.43 -21.58
N GLY A 838 -51.75 -1.21 -21.29
CA GLY A 838 -51.88 -2.43 -20.49
C GLY A 838 -52.08 -2.12 -19.01
N ALA A 839 -53.09 -2.75 -18.39
CA ALA A 839 -53.42 -2.54 -16.96
C ALA A 839 -52.24 -2.78 -16.00
N LYS A 840 -51.27 -3.64 -16.38
CA LYS A 840 -50.01 -3.82 -15.63
C LYS A 840 -49.14 -2.56 -15.63
N PHE A 841 -48.99 -1.87 -16.77
CA PHE A 841 -48.27 -0.59 -16.84
C PHE A 841 -48.99 0.49 -16.02
N THR A 842 -50.31 0.59 -16.15
CA THR A 842 -51.12 1.54 -15.37
C THR A 842 -50.98 1.28 -13.86
N SER A 843 -51.10 0.02 -13.41
CA SER A 843 -50.96 -0.35 -12.00
C SER A 843 -49.53 -0.17 -11.46
N TRP A 844 -48.51 -0.24 -12.31
CA TRP A 844 -47.12 0.03 -11.96
C TRP A 844 -46.88 1.54 -11.81
N LEU A 845 -47.29 2.34 -12.80
CA LEU A 845 -47.15 3.80 -12.80
C LEU A 845 -47.97 4.48 -11.68
N GLN A 846 -49.04 3.83 -11.22
CA GLN A 846 -49.87 4.27 -10.09
C GLN A 846 -49.43 3.70 -8.73
N SER A 847 -48.43 2.82 -8.68
CA SER A 847 -47.95 2.25 -7.42
C SER A 847 -47.21 3.30 -6.58
N ASN A 848 -47.20 3.09 -5.26
CA ASN A 848 -46.32 3.80 -4.33
C ASN A 848 -45.14 2.95 -3.87
N ASP A 849 -45.02 1.70 -4.34
CA ASP A 849 -43.95 0.77 -3.99
C ASP A 849 -42.97 0.65 -5.16
N SER A 850 -41.67 0.52 -4.87
CA SER A 850 -40.65 0.23 -5.87
C SER A 850 -40.90 -1.13 -6.54
N ARG A 851 -41.08 -1.14 -7.86
CA ARG A 851 -41.43 -2.33 -8.65
C ARG A 851 -40.74 -2.30 -10.01
N ILE A 852 -40.19 -3.44 -10.43
CA ILE A 852 -39.64 -3.64 -11.79
C ILE A 852 -40.79 -3.98 -12.74
N LEU A 853 -40.85 -3.32 -13.91
CA LEU A 853 -41.80 -3.65 -14.97
C LEU A 853 -41.08 -4.27 -16.16
N PHE A 854 -41.26 -5.58 -16.36
CA PHE A 854 -40.79 -6.28 -17.54
C PHE A 854 -41.79 -6.15 -18.70
N ILE A 855 -41.32 -5.78 -19.90
CA ILE A 855 -42.13 -5.61 -21.10
C ILE A 855 -41.66 -6.59 -22.19
N GLU A 856 -42.26 -7.79 -22.20
CA GLU A 856 -41.99 -8.81 -23.22
C GLU A 856 -42.68 -8.45 -24.55
N GLY A 857 -42.06 -7.56 -25.34
CA GLY A 857 -42.69 -7.01 -26.55
C GLY A 857 -42.95 -8.01 -27.69
N ARG A 858 -42.23 -9.15 -27.72
CA ARG A 858 -42.25 -10.16 -28.82
C ARG A 858 -42.12 -9.60 -30.24
N MET A 859 -41.58 -8.39 -30.38
CA MET A 859 -41.33 -7.75 -31.67
C MET A 859 -40.17 -8.47 -32.35
N LYS A 860 -40.33 -8.82 -33.63
CA LYS A 860 -39.21 -9.27 -34.47
C LYS A 860 -38.48 -8.02 -34.94
N LEU A 861 -37.36 -7.71 -34.30
CA LEU A 861 -36.48 -6.59 -34.62
C LEU A 861 -35.34 -7.07 -35.53
N SER A 862 -34.77 -6.17 -36.34
CA SER A 862 -33.41 -6.35 -36.89
C SER A 862 -32.37 -5.98 -35.84
N SER A 863 -31.12 -6.40 -36.01
CA SER A 863 -30.04 -6.06 -35.05
C SER A 863 -29.78 -4.55 -34.92
N GLU A 864 -30.13 -3.76 -35.93
CA GLU A 864 -30.12 -2.29 -35.89
C GLU A 864 -31.25 -1.73 -35.00
N GLN A 865 -32.41 -2.40 -35.00
CA GLN A 865 -33.56 -2.08 -34.16
C GLN A 865 -33.44 -2.65 -32.74
N GLU A 866 -32.57 -3.65 -32.51
CA GLU A 866 -32.24 -4.14 -31.16
C GLU A 866 -31.43 -3.10 -30.36
N ALA A 867 -30.56 -2.33 -31.03
CA ALA A 867 -29.82 -1.22 -30.42
C ALA A 867 -30.68 0.04 -30.20
N ALA A 868 -31.56 0.40 -31.15
CA ALA A 868 -32.39 1.61 -31.11
C ALA A 868 -33.88 1.29 -31.30
N SER A 869 -34.45 0.62 -30.31
CA SER A 869 -35.77 -0.03 -30.37
C SER A 869 -36.98 0.92 -30.27
N PRO A 870 -38.21 0.46 -30.60
CA PRO A 870 -39.43 1.22 -30.33
C PRO A 870 -39.65 1.52 -28.83
N LEU A 871 -39.16 0.64 -27.94
CA LEU A 871 -39.20 0.84 -26.50
C LEU A 871 -38.22 1.94 -26.06
N THR A 872 -37.13 2.17 -26.80
CA THR A 872 -36.17 3.26 -26.55
C THR A 872 -36.86 4.62 -26.68
N MET A 873 -37.61 4.84 -27.77
CA MET A 873 -38.42 6.07 -27.94
C MET A 873 -39.44 6.27 -26.82
N LEU A 874 -40.11 5.19 -26.41
CA LEU A 874 -41.15 5.25 -25.38
C LEU A 874 -40.57 5.51 -23.99
N SER A 875 -39.43 4.91 -23.66
CA SER A 875 -38.66 5.20 -22.44
C SER A 875 -38.23 6.66 -22.39
N CYS A 876 -37.65 7.20 -23.48
CA CYS A 876 -37.27 8.61 -23.56
C CYS A 876 -38.48 9.55 -23.42
N ALA A 877 -39.58 9.27 -24.12
CA ALA A 877 -40.79 10.08 -24.08
C ALA A 877 -41.46 10.05 -22.70
N LEU A 878 -41.55 8.87 -22.05
CA LEU A 878 -42.08 8.71 -20.71
C LEU A 878 -41.25 9.48 -19.68
N ALA A 879 -39.93 9.38 -19.74
CA ALA A 879 -39.03 10.12 -18.86
C ALA A 879 -39.16 11.64 -19.04
N GLN A 880 -39.16 12.14 -20.29
CA GLN A 880 -39.36 13.56 -20.57
C GLN A 880 -40.74 14.06 -20.10
N LEU A 881 -41.79 13.23 -20.17
CA LEU A 881 -43.13 13.58 -19.67
C LEU A 881 -43.18 13.60 -18.14
N VAL A 882 -42.60 12.61 -17.46
CA VAL A 882 -42.57 12.58 -15.99
C VAL A 882 -41.73 13.74 -15.43
N ALA A 883 -40.54 14.00 -15.99
CA ALA A 883 -39.70 15.14 -15.58
C ALA A 883 -40.39 16.50 -15.79
N ARG A 884 -41.25 16.64 -16.81
CA ARG A 884 -41.99 17.88 -17.10
C ARG A 884 -43.31 18.05 -16.34
N GLN A 885 -43.92 16.96 -15.86
CA GLN A 885 -45.25 17.00 -15.21
C GLN A 885 -45.25 16.58 -13.74
N SER A 886 -44.15 16.05 -13.20
CA SER A 886 -44.05 15.63 -11.81
C SER A 886 -43.03 16.46 -11.02
N GLU A 887 -43.53 17.45 -10.26
CA GLU A 887 -42.77 18.19 -9.23
C GLU A 887 -42.25 17.30 -8.06
N ARG A 888 -42.30 15.97 -8.20
CA ARG A 888 -42.08 14.98 -7.12
C ARG A 888 -41.41 13.69 -7.56
N SER A 889 -41.11 13.48 -8.84
CA SER A 889 -40.58 12.21 -9.34
C SER A 889 -39.42 12.46 -10.30
N LEU A 890 -38.22 12.04 -9.92
CA LEU A 890 -37.03 12.09 -10.78
C LEU A 890 -36.93 10.78 -11.58
N PRO A 891 -37.05 10.81 -12.93
CA PRO A 891 -36.79 9.64 -13.76
C PRO A 891 -35.29 9.43 -13.93
N LEU A 892 -34.78 8.30 -13.42
CA LEU A 892 -33.42 7.83 -13.69
C LEU A 892 -33.48 6.90 -14.92
N VAL A 893 -32.74 7.28 -15.96
CA VAL A 893 -32.78 6.65 -17.29
C VAL A 893 -31.35 6.42 -17.76
N TYR A 894 -31.08 5.23 -18.28
CA TYR A 894 -29.84 4.95 -19.02
C TYR A 894 -30.17 4.11 -20.26
N ILE A 895 -29.46 4.34 -21.37
CA ILE A 895 -29.74 3.72 -22.67
C ILE A 895 -28.49 3.02 -23.19
N CYS A 896 -28.39 1.72 -22.89
CA CYS A 896 -27.21 0.90 -23.19
C CYS A 896 -26.88 0.79 -24.70
N GLY A 897 -27.82 1.10 -25.58
CA GLY A 897 -27.71 0.87 -27.03
C GLY A 897 -26.65 1.69 -27.76
N GLN A 898 -26.16 2.80 -27.18
CA GLN A 898 -25.12 3.65 -27.81
C GLN A 898 -23.73 3.46 -27.18
N HIS A 899 -23.66 3.05 -25.91
CA HIS A 899 -22.40 2.91 -25.16
C HIS A 899 -21.84 1.48 -25.21
N ASN A 900 -21.53 1.02 -26.42
CA ASN A 900 -21.12 -0.37 -26.70
C ASN A 900 -19.64 -0.51 -27.14
N GLY A 901 -18.87 0.58 -27.15
CA GLY A 901 -17.43 0.55 -27.41
C GLY A 901 -16.61 0.23 -26.16
N PRO A 902 -15.52 -0.57 -26.26
CA PRO A 902 -14.69 -0.96 -25.10
C PRO A 902 -13.92 0.21 -24.46
N ASN A 903 -13.88 1.38 -25.12
CA ASN A 903 -13.29 2.62 -24.63
C ASN A 903 -14.35 3.72 -24.41
N ASP A 904 -15.64 3.40 -24.43
CA ASP A 904 -16.69 4.36 -24.04
C ASP A 904 -16.76 4.40 -22.51
N PRO A 905 -16.46 5.53 -21.84
CA PRO A 905 -16.51 5.62 -20.38
C PRO A 905 -17.93 5.38 -19.83
N PHE A 906 -18.95 5.61 -20.66
CA PHE A 906 -20.35 5.40 -20.28
C PHE A 906 -20.86 4.00 -20.60
N SER A 907 -19.98 3.06 -20.96
CA SER A 907 -20.31 1.64 -21.11
C SER A 907 -20.38 0.90 -19.77
N GLY A 908 -21.07 -0.24 -19.77
CA GLY A 908 -21.15 -1.14 -18.62
C GLY A 908 -21.80 -0.53 -17.36
N VAL A 909 -21.46 -1.08 -16.20
CA VAL A 909 -22.07 -0.67 -14.90
C VAL A 909 -21.58 0.69 -14.44
N SER A 910 -20.31 1.04 -14.71
CA SER A 910 -19.75 2.36 -14.37
C SER A 910 -20.51 3.48 -15.07
N GLY A 911 -20.75 3.35 -16.37
CA GLY A 911 -21.52 4.34 -17.13
C GLY A 911 -22.95 4.53 -16.67
N VAL A 912 -23.63 3.46 -16.25
CA VAL A 912 -24.96 3.54 -15.61
C VAL A 912 -24.90 4.41 -14.35
N LEU A 913 -23.87 4.21 -13.51
CA LEU A 913 -23.70 4.93 -12.25
C LEU A 913 -23.31 6.40 -12.48
N GLU A 914 -22.46 6.72 -13.46
CA GLU A 914 -22.09 8.10 -13.81
C GLU A 914 -23.28 8.88 -14.41
N CYS A 915 -24.05 8.23 -15.28
CA CYS A 915 -25.30 8.75 -15.85
C CYS A 915 -26.33 9.08 -14.76
N TRP A 916 -26.62 8.14 -13.85
CA TRP A 916 -27.59 8.35 -12.77
C TRP A 916 -27.09 9.34 -11.70
N SER A 917 -25.80 9.31 -11.37
CA SER A 917 -25.18 10.31 -10.48
C SER A 917 -25.32 11.71 -11.06
N SER A 918 -25.17 11.85 -12.38
CA SER A 918 -25.40 13.13 -13.07
C SER A 918 -26.86 13.56 -13.03
N LEU A 919 -27.84 12.68 -13.31
CA LEU A 919 -29.27 13.01 -13.20
C LEU A 919 -29.65 13.47 -11.79
N ILE A 920 -29.11 12.83 -10.75
CA ILE A 920 -29.32 13.22 -9.35
C ILE A 920 -28.64 14.57 -9.06
N ALA A 921 -27.36 14.73 -9.44
CA ALA A 921 -26.60 15.96 -9.21
C ALA A 921 -27.17 17.18 -9.95
N GLU A 922 -27.81 17.01 -11.11
CA GLU A 922 -28.53 18.08 -11.81
C GLU A 922 -29.82 18.47 -11.07
N SER A 923 -30.59 17.48 -10.59
CA SER A 923 -31.92 17.69 -9.98
C SER A 923 -31.93 18.49 -8.67
N LEU A 924 -30.79 18.59 -7.99
CA LEU A 924 -30.67 19.19 -6.66
C LEU A 924 -30.40 20.70 -6.74
N THR A 925 -31.10 21.49 -5.92
CA THR A 925 -30.75 22.91 -5.71
C THR A 925 -29.88 23.10 -4.44
N PRO A 926 -29.13 24.22 -4.32
CA PRO A 926 -28.35 24.55 -3.12
C PRO A 926 -29.14 24.74 -1.81
N ARG A 927 -30.46 24.52 -1.81
CA ARG A 927 -31.33 24.55 -0.62
C ARG A 927 -31.85 23.17 -0.21
N GLU A 928 -31.60 22.14 -1.01
CA GLU A 928 -32.07 20.77 -0.80
C GLU A 928 -30.95 19.81 -0.37
N VAL A 929 -29.70 20.28 -0.41
CA VAL A 929 -28.51 19.53 -0.03
C VAL A 929 -27.85 20.19 1.18
N ASP A 930 -27.67 19.44 2.27
CA ASP A 930 -26.85 19.88 3.40
C ASP A 930 -25.37 19.57 3.11
N LEU A 931 -24.64 20.59 2.66
CA LEU A 931 -23.21 20.51 2.37
C LEU A 931 -22.33 20.77 3.62
N SER A 932 -22.91 20.95 4.82
CA SER A 932 -22.14 21.32 6.02
C SER A 932 -21.18 20.23 6.53
N ALA A 933 -21.46 18.96 6.20
CA ALA A 933 -20.56 17.83 6.47
C ALA A 933 -19.45 17.67 5.40
N ILE A 934 -19.59 18.30 4.23
CA ILE A 934 -18.62 18.18 3.13
C ILE A 934 -17.51 19.21 3.33
N ASN A 935 -16.44 18.75 3.97
CA ASN A 935 -15.19 19.47 4.17
C ASN A 935 -14.15 19.09 3.07
N LEU A 936 -13.00 19.77 3.07
CA LEU A 936 -11.92 19.51 2.11
C LEU A 936 -11.45 18.05 2.12
N SER A 937 -11.29 17.41 3.28
CA SER A 937 -10.89 15.99 3.33
C SER A 937 -11.93 15.03 2.71
N PHE A 938 -13.22 15.34 2.75
CA PHE A 938 -14.23 14.56 2.04
C PHE A 938 -14.08 14.71 0.52
N ILE A 939 -13.91 15.96 0.05
CA ILE A 939 -13.78 16.29 -1.38
C ILE A 939 -12.51 15.66 -1.96
N ASP A 940 -11.38 15.78 -1.26
CA ASP A 940 -10.10 15.24 -1.70
C ASP A 940 -10.05 13.71 -1.56
N GLY A 941 -10.74 13.14 -0.56
CA GLY A 941 -10.97 11.68 -0.46
C GLY A 941 -11.78 11.12 -1.62
N VAL A 942 -12.87 11.79 -2.04
CA VAL A 942 -13.67 11.41 -3.22
C VAL A 942 -12.86 11.57 -4.52
N ARG A 943 -12.11 12.67 -4.69
CA ARG A 943 -11.20 12.86 -5.84
C ARG A 943 -10.08 11.82 -5.88
N ALA A 944 -9.63 11.32 -4.74
CA ALA A 944 -8.66 10.23 -4.61
C ALA A 944 -9.31 8.82 -4.56
N GLN A 945 -10.61 8.71 -4.87
CA GLN A 945 -11.39 7.45 -4.90
C GLN A 945 -11.34 6.61 -3.60
N GLN A 946 -11.16 7.26 -2.45
CA GLN A 946 -11.02 6.60 -1.15
C GLN A 946 -12.38 6.15 -0.60
N LEU A 947 -12.75 4.88 -0.86
CA LEU A 947 -14.01 4.27 -0.43
C LEU A 947 -14.33 4.37 1.07
N GLY A 948 -13.33 4.57 1.93
CA GLY A 948 -13.52 4.76 3.38
C GLY A 948 -13.99 6.17 3.80
N VAL A 949 -14.20 7.07 2.84
CA VAL A 949 -14.64 8.46 3.05
C VAL A 949 -16.13 8.66 2.69
N LEU A 950 -16.76 7.66 2.05
CA LEU A 950 -18.17 7.63 1.61
C LEU A 950 -19.11 6.98 2.64
#